data_AF-A0A7X2ZA61-F1
#
_entry.id   AF-A0A7X2ZA61-F1
#
_cell.length_a   1.000
_cell.length_b   1.000
_cell.length_c   1.000
_cell.angle_alpha   90.00
_cell.angle_beta   90.00
_cell.angle_gamma   90.00
#
_symmetry.space_group_name_H-M   'P 1'
#
loop_
_entity.id
_entity.type
_entity.pdbx_description
1 polymer ?
#
loop_
_entity_poly.entity_id
_entity_poly.type
_entity_poly.pdbx_seq_one_letter_code
_entity_poly.pdbx_strand_id
1 'polypeptide(L)'
;MKERLAAFTDHYAERKDRTESGGDERRSLRHPLVYLVVGDRSKQALERLFELNRTQWTHPEGVMYVYAGAEELTGPVAGHAFQWQPPVPADADDKRSLRSRLPQTLYGSEEKLQELNGLLRRLVGRIGESGRLYASLMQVHVAVITRADDPWNALLPELTVLLKSVFAESFRTVSADLFALLREKQAHGDYAYDAALGVSFLHELDRMQSRSFRFEAGLQVTADGLKLPAVHPPSPLFDTAYMLGDKDERGRFAEDDTAVCAEIVCRLSFLRCRQTADAEIRHNPYNHQLFRQNMMPPGAAEAHYASAGLAKATRPDRAIALTVLLALHRRLLRLMQERGEAGQRELLEALGLDAGQADTVVQAAMAQLPDPVEEMHGLLYEPMSVPELRRMTLRQAESALFGSNARDFFERQSERLRGALSAASHAERLRQAVEQRLVSDPRYGLWAVYRWTSADERHGLTGAVREWRLENDRRLTAGRAELDALYEESADRLPAARGGMLGLFGAKPNVKATVGALLDRVYGLKRELLRLELKRELLLRYEQLLEETHERLKRYTERLEAIDKRLQEACRLCISEANDEMGRNVEEYYAQAVEVIAAELETRWGARFEFDERRMGSVAKLLEQGDEAYAERLMQVARSDWFTHSLFAQPFEQELLERANVTVSYENRQALTKEELYRDLCRALDEESAVRVDVYRFTHRHRYEESYLFGDADSELLRYALASGEQAQTKLGCMHEQRRSGVEKLRIMGGFRREDLMVYRGGRRFYETYLQNGYRFHRPGWEASEPEAASGADAKERGDSR
;
A
#
# COMPACT_ATOMS: atom_id res chain seq x y z
N MET A 1 8.77 -0.64 2.38
CA MET A 1 8.04 -1.61 1.52
C MET A 1 6.51 -1.39 1.52
N LYS A 2 5.81 -1.38 2.67
CA LYS A 2 4.34 -1.19 2.72
C LYS A 2 3.86 0.09 2.01
N GLU A 3 4.48 1.23 2.31
CA GLU A 3 4.16 2.52 1.66
C GLU A 3 4.39 2.50 0.14
N ARG A 4 5.47 1.85 -0.31
CA ARG A 4 5.77 1.70 -1.75
C ARG A 4 4.75 0.80 -2.46
N LEU A 5 4.32 -0.29 -1.82
CA LEU A 5 3.25 -1.14 -2.34
C LEU A 5 1.94 -0.36 -2.46
N ALA A 6 1.56 0.40 -1.43
CA ALA A 6 0.38 1.26 -1.46
C ALA A 6 0.46 2.31 -2.59
N ALA A 7 1.59 3.02 -2.71
CA ALA A 7 1.81 3.98 -3.78
C ALA A 7 1.77 3.33 -5.17
N PHE A 8 2.28 2.09 -5.31
CA PHE A 8 2.22 1.34 -6.56
C PHE A 8 0.78 0.98 -6.95
N THR A 9 0.01 0.46 -6.00
CA THR A 9 -1.39 0.08 -6.22
C THR A 9 -2.28 1.29 -6.48
N ASP A 10 -2.04 2.39 -5.76
CA ASP A 10 -2.73 3.67 -5.98
C ASP A 10 -2.44 4.21 -7.36
N HIS A 11 -1.18 4.21 -7.77
CA HIS A 11 -0.81 4.65 -9.10
C HIS A 11 -1.40 3.78 -10.21
N TYR A 12 -1.52 2.46 -9.99
CA TYR A 12 -2.15 1.55 -10.94
C TYR A 12 -3.65 1.85 -11.07
N ALA A 13 -4.37 1.96 -9.95
CA ALA A 13 -5.80 2.30 -9.92
C ALA A 13 -6.07 3.67 -10.56
N GLU A 14 -5.30 4.71 -10.18
CA GLU A 14 -5.41 6.04 -10.77
C GLU A 14 -5.16 6.03 -12.29
N ARG A 15 -4.17 5.25 -12.75
CA ARG A 15 -3.86 5.15 -14.19
C ARG A 15 -4.99 4.45 -14.94
N LYS A 16 -5.62 3.42 -14.37
CA LYS A 16 -6.79 2.76 -14.96
C LYS A 16 -7.95 3.73 -15.06
N ASP A 17 -8.28 4.41 -13.97
CA ASP A 17 -9.34 5.42 -13.94
C ASP A 17 -9.09 6.58 -14.94
N ARG A 18 -7.85 7.07 -15.05
CA ARG A 18 -7.48 8.16 -15.99
C ARG A 18 -7.43 7.73 -17.44
N THR A 19 -6.93 6.52 -17.74
CA THR A 19 -6.89 6.02 -19.12
C THR A 19 -8.32 5.81 -19.65
N GLU A 20 -9.25 5.47 -18.76
CA GLU A 20 -10.67 5.37 -19.07
C GLU A 20 -11.36 6.75 -19.15
N SER A 21 -10.99 7.70 -18.29
CA SER A 21 -11.57 9.06 -18.27
C SER A 21 -11.00 10.00 -19.34
N GLY A 22 -9.89 9.64 -19.99
CA GLY A 22 -9.08 10.51 -20.88
C GLY A 22 -9.77 11.03 -22.15
N GLY A 23 -11.05 10.71 -22.35
CA GLY A 23 -11.85 11.19 -23.48
C GLY A 23 -13.24 11.73 -23.11
N ASP A 24 -13.61 11.83 -21.82
CA ASP A 24 -14.97 12.19 -21.43
C ASP A 24 -15.16 13.72 -21.27
N GLU A 25 -15.48 14.39 -22.38
CA GLU A 25 -15.85 15.82 -22.41
C GLU A 25 -17.05 16.17 -21.49
N ARG A 26 -17.79 15.16 -21.01
CA ARG A 26 -19.06 15.31 -20.29
C ARG A 26 -18.89 15.50 -18.78
N ARG A 27 -17.67 15.36 -18.26
CA ARG A 27 -17.30 15.82 -16.91
C ARG A 27 -16.77 17.26 -16.90
N SER A 28 -17.26 18.08 -17.82
CA SER A 28 -17.05 19.52 -17.81
C SER A 28 -18.15 20.23 -17.01
N LEU A 29 -17.77 21.32 -16.35
CA LEU A 29 -18.70 22.15 -15.60
C LEU A 29 -19.56 22.97 -16.57
N ARG A 30 -20.88 22.89 -16.44
CA ARG A 30 -21.81 23.77 -17.17
C ARG A 30 -21.81 25.18 -16.58
N HIS A 31 -21.73 25.29 -15.27
CA HIS A 31 -21.73 26.54 -14.52
C HIS A 31 -20.75 26.44 -13.34
N PRO A 32 -20.23 27.57 -12.83
CA PRO A 32 -19.32 27.58 -11.69
C PRO A 32 -19.90 26.91 -10.44
N LEU A 33 -19.06 26.10 -9.79
CA LEU A 33 -19.35 25.40 -8.54
C LEU A 33 -18.44 25.96 -7.42
N VAL A 34 -19.07 26.39 -6.34
CA VAL A 34 -18.37 26.93 -5.15
C VAL A 34 -18.75 26.10 -3.93
N TYR A 35 -17.76 25.47 -3.31
CA TYR A 35 -17.92 24.83 -2.00
C TYR A 35 -17.67 25.86 -0.90
N LEU A 36 -18.67 26.11 -0.05
CA LEU A 36 -18.54 26.91 1.16
C LEU A 36 -18.57 25.99 2.37
N VAL A 37 -17.42 25.75 2.99
CA VAL A 37 -17.30 24.90 4.17
C VAL A 37 -17.26 25.77 5.42
N VAL A 38 -18.19 25.54 6.34
CA VAL A 38 -18.35 26.35 7.56
C VAL A 38 -18.08 25.47 8.78
N GLY A 39 -17.15 25.92 9.62
CA GLY A 39 -16.79 25.30 10.89
C GLY A 39 -15.59 24.36 10.83
N ASP A 40 -14.86 24.32 11.94
CA ASP A 40 -13.61 23.56 12.10
C ASP A 40 -13.86 22.05 12.03
N ARG A 41 -15.00 21.57 12.55
CA ARG A 41 -15.34 20.14 12.51
C ARG A 41 -15.61 19.64 11.09
N SER A 42 -15.85 20.54 10.14
CA SER A 42 -16.07 20.23 8.72
C SER A 42 -14.80 20.31 7.86
N LYS A 43 -13.64 20.67 8.45
CA LYS A 43 -12.36 20.77 7.74
C LYS A 43 -11.96 19.47 7.03
N GLN A 44 -12.12 18.33 7.68
CA GLN A 44 -11.79 17.03 7.07
C GLN A 44 -12.65 16.73 5.83
N ALA A 45 -13.92 17.17 5.83
CA ALA A 45 -14.80 17.01 4.67
C ALA A 45 -14.29 17.84 3.47
N LEU A 46 -13.76 19.05 3.71
CA LEU A 46 -13.16 19.88 2.67
C LEU A 46 -11.94 19.20 2.02
N GLU A 47 -11.05 18.64 2.84
CA GLU A 47 -9.84 17.95 2.37
C GLU A 47 -10.22 16.77 1.46
N ARG A 48 -11.19 15.94 1.88
CA ARG A 48 -11.71 14.82 1.07
C ARG A 48 -12.39 15.29 -0.21
N LEU A 49 -13.21 16.34 -0.14
CA LEU A 49 -13.87 16.90 -1.32
C LEU A 49 -12.87 17.44 -2.33
N PHE A 50 -11.79 18.07 -1.88
CA PHE A 50 -10.73 18.56 -2.76
C PHE A 50 -10.03 17.40 -3.50
N GLU A 51 -9.69 16.32 -2.79
CA GLU A 51 -9.08 15.12 -3.38
C GLU A 51 -10.00 14.48 -4.43
N LEU A 52 -11.28 14.28 -4.10
CA LEU A 52 -12.28 13.66 -4.98
C LEU A 52 -12.57 14.49 -6.23
N ASN A 53 -12.72 15.80 -6.10
CA ASN A 53 -12.99 16.67 -7.25
C ASN A 53 -11.80 16.70 -8.23
N ARG A 54 -10.57 16.56 -7.71
CA ARG A 54 -9.35 16.52 -8.54
C ARG A 54 -9.27 15.29 -9.44
N THR A 55 -9.89 14.18 -9.02
CA THR A 55 -9.95 12.95 -9.82
C THR A 55 -11.23 12.85 -10.65
N GLN A 56 -12.33 13.48 -10.20
CA GLN A 56 -13.62 13.40 -10.87
C GLN A 56 -13.74 14.36 -12.06
N TRP A 57 -13.40 15.64 -11.92
CA TRP A 57 -13.63 16.65 -12.97
C TRP A 57 -12.48 16.68 -14.00
N THR A 58 -12.81 16.93 -15.28
CA THR A 58 -11.80 17.10 -16.34
C THR A 58 -10.92 18.34 -16.08
N HIS A 59 -11.53 19.39 -15.53
CA HIS A 59 -10.90 20.68 -15.20
C HIS A 59 -11.14 21.02 -13.73
N PRO A 60 -10.38 20.42 -12.79
CA PRO A 60 -10.59 20.65 -11.36
C PRO A 60 -10.32 22.11 -10.93
N GLU A 61 -9.51 22.85 -11.69
CA GLU A 61 -9.27 24.28 -11.49
C GLU A 61 -10.52 25.16 -11.64
N GLY A 62 -11.60 24.64 -12.23
CA GLY A 62 -12.90 25.30 -12.33
C GLY A 62 -13.75 25.22 -11.05
N VAL A 63 -13.38 24.38 -10.08
CA VAL A 63 -14.09 24.24 -8.80
C VAL A 63 -13.44 25.15 -7.76
N MET A 64 -14.25 25.97 -7.09
CA MET A 64 -13.76 26.90 -6.07
C MET A 64 -14.09 26.41 -4.66
N TYR A 65 -13.20 26.66 -3.72
CA TYR A 65 -13.34 26.27 -2.31
C TYR A 65 -13.20 27.49 -1.41
N VAL A 66 -14.12 27.64 -0.47
CA VAL A 66 -14.09 28.65 0.57
C VAL A 66 -14.21 27.95 1.91
N TYR A 67 -13.31 28.26 2.83
CA TYR A 67 -13.31 27.73 4.19
C TYR A 67 -13.49 28.87 5.19
N ALA A 68 -14.51 28.75 6.04
CA ALA A 68 -14.83 29.68 7.11
C ALA A 68 -14.74 28.94 8.46
N GLY A 69 -13.60 29.06 9.14
CA GLY A 69 -13.31 28.40 10.41
C GLY A 69 -12.13 29.06 11.12
N ALA A 70 -11.96 28.79 12.41
CA ALA A 70 -10.88 29.35 13.21
C ALA A 70 -9.53 28.67 12.97
N GLU A 71 -9.54 27.36 12.65
CA GLU A 71 -8.31 26.62 12.35
C GLU A 71 -7.71 27.00 10.99
N GLU A 72 -6.40 26.81 10.84
CA GLU A 72 -5.73 26.97 9.55
C GLU A 72 -5.82 25.70 8.69
N LEU A 73 -5.96 25.88 7.37
CA LEU A 73 -5.89 24.78 6.43
C LEU A 73 -4.46 24.30 6.26
N THR A 74 -4.29 22.98 6.18
CA THR A 74 -2.99 22.32 6.02
C THR A 74 -2.95 21.47 4.76
N GLY A 75 -1.75 21.18 4.24
CA GLY A 75 -1.59 20.29 3.09
C GLY A 75 -1.96 20.94 1.74
N PRO A 76 -2.28 20.14 0.71
CA PRO A 76 -2.44 20.63 -0.65
C PRO A 76 -3.65 21.56 -0.83
N VAL A 77 -4.71 21.41 -0.02
CA VAL A 77 -5.92 22.25 -0.13
C VAL A 77 -5.67 23.72 0.23
N ALA A 78 -4.70 24.00 1.10
CA ALA A 78 -4.40 25.35 1.58
C ALA A 78 -3.97 26.32 0.46
N GLY A 79 -3.31 25.81 -0.60
CA GLY A 79 -2.92 26.61 -1.76
C GLY A 79 -4.05 26.87 -2.76
N HIS A 80 -5.17 26.16 -2.64
CA HIS A 80 -6.27 26.18 -3.62
C HIS A 80 -7.58 26.73 -3.06
N ALA A 81 -7.78 26.70 -1.73
CA ALA A 81 -8.96 27.23 -1.05
C ALA A 81 -8.78 28.68 -0.60
N PHE A 82 -9.87 29.45 -0.62
CA PHE A 82 -9.94 30.76 0.01
C PHE A 82 -10.31 30.59 1.48
N GLN A 83 -9.37 30.89 2.37
CA GLN A 83 -9.58 30.80 3.81
C GLN A 83 -10.01 32.16 4.38
N TRP A 84 -10.99 32.13 5.28
CA TRP A 84 -11.37 33.26 6.12
C TRP A 84 -11.56 32.82 7.56
N GLN A 85 -10.95 33.56 8.48
CA GLN A 85 -11.05 33.30 9.90
C GLN A 85 -12.10 34.23 10.54
N PRO A 86 -13.20 33.68 11.09
CA PRO A 86 -14.20 34.46 11.78
C PRO A 86 -13.60 35.09 13.06
N PRO A 87 -14.12 36.25 13.51
CA PRO A 87 -13.69 36.83 14.76
C PRO A 87 -14.07 35.92 15.94
N VAL A 88 -13.08 35.62 16.78
CA VAL A 88 -13.25 34.79 17.97
C VAL A 88 -13.68 35.67 19.15
N PRO A 89 -14.75 35.33 19.88
CA PRO A 89 -15.14 36.08 21.08
C PRO A 89 -14.05 36.04 22.16
N ALA A 90 -13.90 37.11 22.93
CA ALA A 90 -12.88 37.21 23.99
C ALA A 90 -12.98 36.09 25.06
N ASP A 91 -14.19 35.55 25.29
CA ASP A 91 -14.47 34.44 26.21
C ASP A 91 -14.74 33.12 25.45
N ALA A 92 -13.90 32.78 24.46
CA ALA A 92 -14.11 31.58 23.62
C ALA A 92 -14.21 30.27 24.42
N ASP A 93 -13.64 30.23 25.63
CA ASP A 93 -13.67 29.09 26.54
C ASP A 93 -15.05 28.84 27.18
N ASP A 94 -15.96 29.83 27.19
CA ASP A 94 -17.32 29.66 27.72
C ASP A 94 -18.25 28.98 26.71
N LYS A 95 -18.29 27.64 26.76
CA LYS A 95 -19.20 26.80 25.97
C LYS A 95 -20.70 27.15 26.16
N ARG A 96 -21.08 27.86 27.23
CA ARG A 96 -22.50 28.18 27.52
C ARG A 96 -23.07 29.23 26.58
N SER A 97 -22.26 30.18 26.12
CA SER A 97 -22.72 31.34 25.35
C SER A 97 -21.99 31.54 24.03
N LEU A 98 -20.96 30.74 23.74
CA LEU A 98 -20.16 30.81 22.51
C LEU A 98 -21.03 30.94 21.25
N ARG A 99 -21.87 29.93 20.97
CA ARG A 99 -22.68 29.84 19.75
C ARG A 99 -23.61 31.05 19.54
N SER A 100 -24.30 31.50 20.59
CA SER A 100 -25.24 32.62 20.51
C SER A 100 -24.55 33.99 20.31
N ARG A 101 -23.30 34.12 20.72
CA ARG A 101 -22.50 35.36 20.61
C ARG A 101 -21.75 35.49 19.28
N LEU A 102 -21.55 34.41 18.52
CA LEU A 102 -20.81 34.45 17.25
C LEU A 102 -21.34 35.51 16.26
N PRO A 103 -22.65 35.58 15.98
CA PRO A 103 -23.18 36.60 15.04
C PRO A 103 -22.94 38.03 15.52
N GLN A 104 -23.11 38.29 16.82
CA GLN A 104 -22.89 39.62 17.41
C GLN A 104 -21.43 40.04 17.33
N THR A 105 -20.52 39.10 17.56
CA THR A 105 -19.06 39.32 17.46
C THR A 105 -18.66 39.66 16.02
N LEU A 106 -19.28 39.00 15.03
CA LEU A 106 -19.10 39.32 13.63
C LEU A 106 -19.57 40.74 13.28
N TYR A 107 -20.77 41.14 13.73
CA TYR A 107 -21.28 42.49 13.45
C TYR A 107 -20.45 43.61 14.09
N GLY A 108 -19.80 43.32 15.22
CA GLY A 108 -18.89 44.26 15.89
C GLY A 108 -17.50 44.37 15.24
N SER A 109 -17.14 43.44 14.35
CA SER A 109 -15.79 43.36 13.77
C SER A 109 -15.78 43.83 12.31
N GLU A 110 -15.68 45.14 12.09
CA GLU A 110 -15.70 45.74 10.74
C GLU A 110 -14.56 45.26 9.85
N GLU A 111 -13.35 45.15 10.42
CA GLU A 111 -12.16 44.65 9.73
C GLU A 111 -12.39 43.25 9.15
N LYS A 112 -12.97 42.34 9.95
CA LYS A 112 -13.25 40.96 9.53
C LYS A 112 -14.36 40.86 8.50
N LEU A 113 -15.36 41.73 8.56
CA LEU A 113 -16.38 41.83 7.51
C LEU A 113 -15.78 42.37 6.21
N GLN A 114 -14.90 43.36 6.27
CA GLN A 114 -14.21 43.90 5.10
C GLN A 114 -13.29 42.85 4.45
N GLU A 115 -12.57 42.06 5.26
CA GLU A 115 -11.78 40.91 4.82
C GLU A 115 -12.64 39.89 4.04
N LEU A 116 -13.80 39.53 4.59
CA LEU A 116 -14.73 38.59 3.96
C LEU A 116 -15.29 39.14 2.64
N ASN A 117 -15.72 40.40 2.61
CA ASN A 117 -16.19 41.05 1.38
C ASN A 117 -15.10 41.08 0.29
N GLY A 118 -13.85 41.38 0.67
CA GLY A 118 -12.70 41.36 -0.24
C GLY A 118 -12.40 39.95 -0.77
N LEU A 119 -12.49 38.92 0.08
CA LEU A 119 -12.34 37.53 -0.33
C LEU A 119 -13.40 37.13 -1.35
N LEU A 120 -14.68 37.41 -1.08
CA LEU A 120 -15.78 37.05 -2.00
C LEU A 120 -15.65 37.76 -3.35
N ARG A 121 -15.22 39.03 -3.38
CA ARG A 121 -14.95 39.74 -4.64
C ARG A 121 -13.77 39.13 -5.43
N ARG A 122 -12.69 38.73 -4.73
CA ARG A 122 -11.57 37.99 -5.37
C ARG A 122 -12.02 36.66 -5.93
N LEU A 123 -12.90 35.96 -5.22
CA LEU A 123 -13.49 34.70 -5.67
C LEU A 123 -14.31 34.89 -6.96
N VAL A 124 -15.15 35.93 -7.03
CA VAL A 124 -15.87 36.28 -8.27
C VAL A 124 -14.90 36.58 -9.42
N GLY A 125 -13.83 37.35 -9.15
CA GLY A 125 -12.78 37.64 -10.13
C GLY A 125 -12.13 36.36 -10.66
N ARG A 126 -11.77 35.42 -9.78
CA ARG A 126 -11.17 34.13 -10.15
C ARG A 126 -12.13 33.25 -10.97
N ILE A 127 -13.43 33.26 -10.66
CA ILE A 127 -14.44 32.58 -11.49
C ILE A 127 -14.51 33.20 -12.89
N GLY A 128 -14.42 34.53 -12.98
CA GLY A 128 -14.37 35.25 -14.26
C GLY A 128 -13.12 34.91 -15.10
N GLU A 129 -11.94 34.83 -14.48
CA GLU A 129 -10.69 34.41 -15.13
C GLU A 129 -10.78 32.98 -15.69
N SER A 130 -11.41 32.07 -14.93
CA SER A 130 -11.69 30.69 -15.30
C SER A 130 -12.85 30.53 -16.29
N GLY A 131 -13.40 31.63 -16.84
CA GLY A 131 -14.62 31.63 -17.65
C GLY A 131 -14.64 30.66 -18.83
N ARG A 132 -13.48 30.36 -19.42
CA ARG A 132 -13.33 29.41 -20.56
C ARG A 132 -13.62 27.96 -20.19
N LEU A 133 -13.61 27.64 -18.90
CA LEU A 133 -13.82 26.27 -18.39
C LEU A 133 -15.31 25.93 -18.22
N TYR A 134 -16.20 26.93 -18.31
CA TYR A 134 -17.64 26.76 -18.09
C TYR A 134 -18.43 26.91 -19.39
N ALA A 135 -19.50 26.14 -19.55
CA ALA A 135 -20.44 26.32 -20.67
C ALA A 135 -21.23 27.64 -20.58
N SER A 136 -21.51 28.09 -19.35
CA SER A 136 -22.32 29.27 -19.07
C SER A 136 -21.92 29.91 -17.75
N LEU A 137 -21.72 31.22 -17.78
CA LEU A 137 -21.50 32.06 -16.60
C LEU A 137 -22.78 32.77 -16.13
N MET A 138 -23.96 32.33 -16.57
CA MET A 138 -25.22 32.97 -16.16
C MET A 138 -25.65 32.57 -14.74
N GLN A 139 -25.25 31.40 -14.28
CA GLN A 139 -25.66 30.82 -13.01
C GLN A 139 -24.44 30.34 -12.25
N VAL A 140 -24.46 30.46 -10.93
CA VAL A 140 -23.47 29.88 -10.02
C VAL A 140 -24.18 28.99 -8.99
N HIS A 141 -23.60 27.83 -8.71
CA HIS A 141 -24.07 26.93 -7.68
C HIS A 141 -23.12 26.95 -6.48
N VAL A 142 -23.71 27.05 -5.29
CA VAL A 142 -23.02 27.09 -4.02
C VAL A 142 -23.41 25.87 -3.20
N ALA A 143 -22.46 24.98 -2.95
CA ALA A 143 -22.62 23.83 -2.07
C ALA A 143 -22.10 24.22 -0.68
N VAL A 144 -23.02 24.55 0.23
CA VAL A 144 -22.70 24.89 1.61
C VAL A 144 -22.59 23.62 2.43
N ILE A 145 -21.48 23.40 3.12
CA ILE A 145 -21.23 22.18 3.92
C ILE A 145 -20.94 22.59 5.35
N THR A 146 -21.60 21.94 6.29
CA THR A 146 -21.40 22.16 7.72
C THR A 146 -21.69 20.88 8.48
N ARG A 147 -21.07 20.73 9.64
CA ARG A 147 -21.48 19.75 10.64
C ARG A 147 -22.56 20.31 11.53
N ALA A 148 -23.54 19.49 11.89
CA ALA A 148 -24.65 19.93 12.73
C ALA A 148 -24.19 20.23 14.18
N ASP A 149 -23.20 19.49 14.66
CA ASP A 149 -22.60 19.63 15.99
C ASP A 149 -21.49 20.71 16.06
N ASP A 150 -21.27 21.48 15.00
CA ASP A 150 -20.29 22.56 14.98
C ASP A 150 -20.89 23.89 15.50
N PRO A 151 -20.26 24.60 16.46
CA PRO A 151 -20.75 25.89 16.93
C PRO A 151 -20.73 26.99 15.85
N TRP A 152 -19.80 26.95 14.89
CA TRP A 152 -19.62 27.98 13.85
C TRP A 152 -20.76 28.02 12.84
N ASN A 153 -21.56 26.95 12.75
CA ASN A 153 -22.72 26.91 11.87
C ASN A 153 -23.80 27.95 12.25
N ALA A 154 -23.68 28.61 13.42
CA ALA A 154 -24.49 29.78 13.77
C ALA A 154 -24.29 30.98 12.83
N LEU A 155 -23.17 31.08 12.11
CA LEU A 155 -22.85 32.13 11.13
C LEU A 155 -23.36 31.81 9.71
N LEU A 156 -23.98 30.64 9.52
CA LEU A 156 -24.39 30.14 8.21
C LEU A 156 -25.37 31.09 7.47
N PRO A 157 -26.36 31.74 8.14
CA PRO A 157 -27.18 32.77 7.49
C PRO A 157 -26.37 33.95 6.97
N GLU A 158 -25.48 34.51 7.77
CA GLU A 158 -24.65 35.66 7.43
C GLU A 158 -23.76 35.36 6.22
N LEU A 159 -23.03 34.24 6.27
CA LEU A 159 -22.10 33.84 5.22
C LEU A 159 -22.84 33.55 3.91
N THR A 160 -23.96 32.82 3.98
CA THR A 160 -24.72 32.43 2.78
C THR A 160 -25.40 33.65 2.14
N VAL A 161 -26.01 34.52 2.94
CA VAL A 161 -26.69 35.72 2.41
C VAL A 161 -25.67 36.70 1.83
N LEU A 162 -24.56 36.96 2.52
CA LEU A 162 -23.51 37.84 1.99
C LEU A 162 -22.94 37.30 0.67
N LEU A 163 -22.64 35.99 0.62
CA LEU A 163 -22.15 35.35 -0.60
C LEU A 163 -23.16 35.49 -1.74
N LYS A 164 -24.45 35.22 -1.48
CA LYS A 164 -25.52 35.40 -2.48
C LYS A 164 -25.62 36.84 -2.96
N SER A 165 -25.56 37.82 -2.06
CA SER A 165 -25.63 39.24 -2.42
C SER A 165 -24.45 39.65 -3.30
N VAL A 166 -23.22 39.28 -2.94
CA VAL A 166 -22.01 39.61 -3.74
C VAL A 166 -22.05 38.90 -5.10
N PHE A 167 -22.48 37.64 -5.15
CA PHE A 167 -22.55 36.89 -6.41
C PHE A 167 -23.65 37.41 -7.34
N ALA A 168 -24.78 37.85 -6.80
CA ALA A 168 -25.88 38.40 -7.58
C ALA A 168 -25.51 39.70 -8.32
N GLU A 169 -24.44 40.38 -7.94
CA GLU A 169 -23.90 41.53 -8.68
C GLU A 169 -23.29 41.12 -10.04
N SER A 170 -22.79 39.88 -10.15
CA SER A 170 -22.09 39.38 -11.34
C SER A 170 -22.82 38.26 -12.09
N PHE A 171 -23.69 37.51 -11.39
CA PHE A 171 -24.40 36.35 -11.93
C PHE A 171 -25.91 36.57 -11.91
N ARG A 172 -26.62 36.10 -12.95
CA ARG A 172 -28.09 36.24 -13.03
C ARG A 172 -28.83 35.38 -12.01
N THR A 173 -28.32 34.18 -11.75
CA THR A 173 -28.94 33.24 -10.81
C THR A 173 -27.88 32.71 -9.84
N VAL A 174 -28.12 32.88 -8.54
CA VAL A 174 -27.29 32.28 -7.48
C VAL A 174 -28.12 31.24 -6.75
N SER A 175 -27.68 30.00 -6.83
CA SER A 175 -28.40 28.85 -6.26
C SER A 175 -27.55 28.18 -5.19
N ALA A 176 -28.17 27.73 -4.09
CA ALA A 176 -27.42 27.22 -2.95
C ALA A 176 -28.09 26.00 -2.33
N ASP A 177 -27.33 24.92 -2.15
CA ASP A 177 -27.74 23.76 -1.34
C ASP A 177 -26.97 23.74 -0.04
N LEU A 178 -27.59 23.14 0.98
CA LEU A 178 -26.94 22.83 2.24
C LEU A 178 -26.71 21.33 2.37
N PHE A 179 -25.50 20.94 2.76
CA PHE A 179 -25.12 19.60 3.14
C PHE A 179 -24.74 19.61 4.62
N ALA A 180 -25.68 19.17 5.47
CA ALA A 180 -25.48 19.04 6.89
C ALA A 180 -25.02 17.62 7.24
N LEU A 181 -23.79 17.53 7.76
CA LEU A 181 -23.21 16.27 8.22
C LEU A 181 -23.67 15.99 9.66
N LEU A 182 -24.27 14.81 9.86
CA LEU A 182 -24.82 14.33 11.12
C LEU A 182 -23.93 13.22 11.68
N ARG A 183 -23.76 13.20 13.01
CA ARG A 183 -22.97 12.19 13.70
C ARG A 183 -23.75 11.59 14.87
N GLU A 184 -24.02 10.29 14.80
CA GLU A 184 -24.65 9.50 15.87
C GLU A 184 -23.64 8.69 16.67
N LYS A 185 -22.47 8.40 16.10
CA LYS A 185 -21.42 7.59 16.73
C LYS A 185 -20.91 8.30 17.99
N GLN A 186 -21.08 7.62 19.12
CA GLN A 186 -20.62 8.09 20.43
C GLN A 186 -19.10 7.97 20.53
N ALA A 187 -18.38 9.05 20.25
CA ALA A 187 -16.98 9.19 20.64
C ALA A 187 -16.90 9.83 22.04
N HIS A 188 -16.01 9.36 22.91
CA HIS A 188 -15.94 9.78 24.31
C HIS A 188 -15.72 11.29 24.50
N GLY A 189 -16.26 11.84 25.60
CA GLY A 189 -16.02 13.20 26.10
C GLY A 189 -17.29 14.05 26.22
N ASP A 190 -17.80 14.56 25.10
CA ASP A 190 -18.78 15.67 25.06
C ASP A 190 -20.08 15.35 24.29
N TYR A 191 -20.43 14.07 24.11
CA TYR A 191 -21.60 13.64 23.32
C TYR A 191 -22.90 14.41 23.63
N ALA A 192 -23.19 14.65 24.91
CA ALA A 192 -24.41 15.33 25.32
C ALA A 192 -24.46 16.81 24.87
N TYR A 193 -23.31 17.50 24.84
CA TYR A 193 -23.21 18.87 24.36
C TYR A 193 -23.30 18.92 22.83
N ASP A 194 -22.61 18.00 22.14
CA ASP A 194 -22.64 17.89 20.67
C ASP A 194 -24.05 17.58 20.16
N ALA A 195 -24.78 16.69 20.85
CA ALA A 195 -26.17 16.40 20.54
C ALA A 195 -27.08 17.62 20.75
N ALA A 196 -26.84 18.43 21.80
CA ALA A 196 -27.56 19.67 22.02
C ALA A 196 -27.27 20.72 20.93
N LEU A 197 -26.02 20.84 20.48
CA LEU A 197 -25.64 21.68 19.35
C LEU A 197 -26.34 21.24 18.06
N GLY A 198 -26.35 19.94 17.76
CA GLY A 198 -27.05 19.40 16.60
C GLY A 198 -28.54 19.72 16.59
N VAL A 199 -29.23 19.57 17.73
CA VAL A 199 -30.64 19.94 17.87
C VAL A 199 -30.85 21.45 17.69
N SER A 200 -29.98 22.28 18.28
CA SER A 200 -30.08 23.73 18.11
C SER A 200 -29.91 24.16 16.65
N PHE A 201 -28.98 23.54 15.92
CA PHE A 201 -28.81 23.77 14.50
C PHE A 201 -30.03 23.37 13.68
N LEU A 202 -30.64 22.21 13.95
CA LEU A 202 -31.87 21.77 13.28
C LEU A 202 -33.06 22.70 13.56
N HIS A 203 -33.12 23.31 14.75
CA HIS A 203 -34.12 24.35 15.03
C HIS A 203 -33.94 25.59 14.17
N GLU A 204 -32.71 26.07 14.04
CA GLU A 204 -32.37 27.21 13.19
C GLU A 204 -32.59 26.88 11.71
N LEU A 205 -32.27 25.66 11.28
CA LEU A 205 -32.42 25.21 9.90
C LEU A 205 -33.87 25.16 9.43
N ASP A 206 -34.79 24.64 10.26
CA ASP A 206 -36.22 24.68 9.97
C ASP A 206 -36.70 26.12 9.73
N ARG A 207 -36.20 27.07 10.52
CA ARG A 207 -36.49 28.49 10.33
C ARG A 207 -35.90 29.01 9.03
N MET A 208 -34.66 28.66 8.71
CA MET A 208 -33.98 29.06 7.46
C MET A 208 -34.67 28.48 6.21
N GLN A 209 -35.25 27.29 6.30
CA GLN A 209 -35.96 26.63 5.20
C GLN A 209 -37.45 27.01 5.09
N SER A 210 -37.96 27.84 6.01
CA SER A 210 -39.33 28.35 5.93
C SER A 210 -39.54 29.25 4.70
N ARG A 211 -40.73 29.19 4.10
CA ARG A 211 -41.12 30.09 2.99
C ARG A 211 -41.20 31.55 3.41
N SER A 212 -41.38 31.82 4.70
CA SER A 212 -41.45 33.17 5.27
C SER A 212 -40.10 33.69 5.78
N PHE A 213 -39.02 32.91 5.62
CA PHE A 213 -37.70 33.31 6.09
C PHE A 213 -37.21 34.56 5.36
N ARG A 214 -36.88 35.59 6.13
CA ARG A 214 -36.29 36.85 5.66
C ARG A 214 -35.05 37.14 6.48
N PHE A 215 -34.04 37.72 5.86
CA PHE A 215 -32.81 38.09 6.54
C PHE A 215 -32.31 39.43 6.01
N GLU A 216 -31.94 40.34 6.90
CA GLU A 216 -31.38 41.64 6.56
C GLU A 216 -30.36 42.02 7.63
N ALA A 217 -29.12 42.28 7.20
CA ALA A 217 -28.05 42.72 8.08
C ALA A 217 -27.01 43.54 7.29
N GLY A 218 -26.38 44.53 7.95
CA GLY A 218 -25.33 45.38 7.39
C GLY A 218 -23.99 44.64 7.19
N LEU A 219 -23.98 43.62 6.34
CA LEU A 219 -22.85 42.72 6.11
C LEU A 219 -21.88 43.20 5.02
N GLN A 220 -22.34 44.04 4.09
CA GLN A 220 -21.50 44.53 3.01
C GLN A 220 -20.71 45.74 3.49
N VAL A 221 -19.39 45.60 3.64
CA VAL A 221 -18.51 46.70 4.05
C VAL A 221 -17.67 47.14 2.85
N THR A 222 -17.73 48.43 2.54
CA THR A 222 -16.92 49.06 1.47
C THR A 222 -15.51 49.37 1.96
N ALA A 223 -14.60 49.71 1.03
CA ALA A 223 -13.23 50.10 1.38
C ALA A 223 -13.17 51.34 2.29
N ASP A 224 -14.16 52.22 2.16
CA ASP A 224 -14.31 53.45 2.94
C ASP A 224 -15.05 53.24 4.28
N GLY A 225 -15.33 51.98 4.66
CA GLY A 225 -15.98 51.63 5.93
C GLY A 225 -17.51 51.79 5.94
N LEU A 226 -18.15 52.14 4.82
CA LEU A 226 -19.61 52.21 4.74
C LEU A 226 -20.24 50.80 4.77
N LYS A 227 -21.24 50.60 5.64
CA LYS A 227 -22.04 49.37 5.75
C LYS A 227 -23.30 49.46 4.89
N LEU A 228 -23.45 48.50 3.99
CA LEU A 228 -24.63 48.29 3.16
C LEU A 228 -25.37 47.02 3.62
N PRO A 229 -26.71 47.00 3.53
CA PRO A 229 -27.50 45.85 3.92
C PRO A 229 -27.39 44.73 2.88
N ALA A 230 -27.07 43.52 3.33
CA ALA A 230 -27.29 42.29 2.58
C ALA A 230 -28.71 41.80 2.91
N VAL A 231 -29.56 41.73 1.88
CA VAL A 231 -31.00 41.44 2.04
C VAL A 231 -31.35 40.12 1.35
N HIS A 232 -31.99 39.22 2.08
CA HIS A 232 -32.61 37.99 1.57
C HIS A 232 -34.14 38.12 1.60
N PRO A 233 -34.81 38.09 0.44
CA PRO A 233 -36.28 38.21 0.35
C PRO A 233 -36.98 36.99 0.94
N PRO A 234 -38.28 37.10 1.30
CA PRO A 234 -39.05 36.01 1.92
C PRO A 234 -39.05 34.73 1.06
N SER A 235 -38.20 33.78 1.44
CA SER A 235 -38.00 32.50 0.75
C SER A 235 -37.06 31.59 1.55
N PRO A 236 -37.06 30.27 1.34
CA PRO A 236 -36.08 29.37 1.93
C PRO A 236 -34.65 29.81 1.58
N LEU A 237 -33.73 29.76 2.55
CA LEU A 237 -32.34 30.14 2.34
C LEU A 237 -31.62 29.17 1.39
N PHE A 238 -31.93 27.88 1.45
CA PHE A 238 -31.35 26.83 0.60
C PHE A 238 -32.41 26.22 -0.32
N ASP A 239 -32.01 25.87 -1.54
CA ASP A 239 -32.87 25.19 -2.51
C ASP A 239 -33.26 23.80 -2.01
N THR A 240 -32.26 23.03 -1.57
CA THR A 240 -32.44 21.76 -0.85
C THR A 240 -31.46 21.68 0.32
N ALA A 241 -31.91 21.14 1.45
CA ALA A 241 -31.06 20.82 2.60
C ALA A 241 -30.93 19.30 2.73
N TYR A 242 -29.72 18.80 2.46
CA TYR A 242 -29.34 17.40 2.53
C TYR A 242 -28.77 17.05 3.90
N MET A 243 -29.35 16.06 4.57
CA MET A 243 -28.89 15.50 5.85
C MET A 243 -28.12 14.21 5.57
N LEU A 244 -26.82 14.19 5.88
CA LEU A 244 -25.95 13.04 5.62
C LEU A 244 -25.34 12.55 6.94
N GLY A 245 -25.67 11.33 7.33
CA GLY A 245 -25.27 10.72 8.59
C GLY A 245 -24.17 9.67 8.47
N ASP A 246 -23.47 9.47 9.58
CA ASP A 246 -22.55 8.36 9.83
C ASP A 246 -23.26 7.01 9.98
N LYS A 247 -24.58 7.02 10.18
CA LYS A 247 -25.48 5.87 10.23
C LYS A 247 -26.46 5.87 9.06
N ASP A 248 -26.64 4.71 8.42
CA ASP A 248 -27.62 4.51 7.36
C ASP A 248 -29.03 4.17 7.90
N GLU A 249 -30.02 4.16 7.02
CA GLU A 249 -31.41 3.81 7.35
C GLU A 249 -31.63 2.34 7.79
N ARG A 250 -30.59 1.51 7.70
CA ARG A 250 -30.54 0.12 8.19
C ARG A 250 -29.91 0.04 9.59
N GLY A 251 -29.40 1.16 10.11
CA GLY A 251 -28.72 1.28 11.39
C GLY A 251 -27.25 0.88 11.38
N ARG A 252 -26.62 0.75 10.21
CA ARG A 252 -25.20 0.42 10.06
C ARG A 252 -24.36 1.70 10.05
N PHE A 253 -23.25 1.68 10.79
CA PHE A 253 -22.28 2.76 10.78
C PHE A 253 -21.28 2.58 9.63
N ALA A 254 -20.87 3.68 8.99
CA ALA A 254 -19.74 3.65 8.06
C ALA A 254 -18.40 3.59 8.82
N GLU A 255 -17.38 2.97 8.21
CA GLU A 255 -16.02 2.95 8.73
C GLU A 255 -15.34 4.32 8.62
N ASP A 256 -15.41 4.95 7.43
CA ASP A 256 -15.03 6.36 7.16
C ASP A 256 -16.27 7.15 6.71
N ASP A 257 -16.99 7.74 7.68
CA ASP A 257 -18.22 8.50 7.46
C ASP A 257 -18.00 9.77 6.63
N THR A 258 -16.89 10.46 6.89
CA THR A 258 -16.57 11.74 6.27
C THR A 258 -16.23 11.55 4.79
N ALA A 259 -15.49 10.49 4.44
CA ALA A 259 -15.21 10.16 3.05
C ALA A 259 -16.50 9.84 2.27
N VAL A 260 -17.35 8.95 2.80
CA VAL A 260 -18.62 8.58 2.14
C VAL A 260 -19.53 9.79 1.95
N CYS A 261 -19.65 10.66 2.96
CA CYS A 261 -20.45 11.88 2.83
C CYS A 261 -19.87 12.84 1.79
N ALA A 262 -18.54 13.03 1.76
CA ALA A 262 -17.89 13.85 0.75
C ALA A 262 -18.14 13.32 -0.68
N GLU A 263 -18.09 12.01 -0.89
CA GLU A 263 -18.41 11.40 -2.18
C GLU A 263 -19.85 11.66 -2.63
N ILE A 264 -20.81 11.51 -1.71
CA ILE A 264 -22.22 11.82 -1.96
C ILE A 264 -22.40 13.29 -2.35
N VAL A 265 -21.75 14.21 -1.61
CA VAL A 265 -21.78 15.65 -1.90
C VAL A 265 -21.19 15.94 -3.29
N CYS A 266 -20.06 15.34 -3.65
CA CYS A 266 -19.46 15.44 -4.98
C CYS A 266 -20.42 14.96 -6.07
N ARG A 267 -21.08 13.81 -5.90
CA ARG A 267 -22.02 13.25 -6.88
C ARG A 267 -23.30 14.08 -7.03
N LEU A 268 -23.84 14.60 -5.92
CA LEU A 268 -25.00 15.51 -5.95
C LEU A 268 -24.65 16.83 -6.63
N SER A 269 -23.48 17.40 -6.31
CA SER A 269 -22.97 18.63 -6.96
C SER A 269 -22.73 18.40 -8.45
N PHE A 270 -22.23 17.22 -8.82
CA PHE A 270 -22.04 16.81 -10.21
C PHE A 270 -23.36 16.73 -10.98
N LEU A 271 -24.39 16.08 -10.43
CA LEU A 271 -25.72 16.03 -11.03
C LEU A 271 -26.29 17.42 -11.34
N ARG A 272 -25.98 18.40 -10.49
CA ARG A 272 -26.48 19.76 -10.62
C ARG A 272 -25.67 20.65 -11.57
N CYS A 273 -24.36 20.47 -11.62
CA CYS A 273 -23.45 21.39 -12.30
C CYS A 273 -22.93 20.91 -13.66
N ARG A 274 -23.22 19.67 -14.06
CA ARG A 274 -22.73 19.10 -15.33
C ARG A 274 -23.47 19.62 -16.56
N GLN A 275 -22.85 19.44 -17.73
CA GLN A 275 -23.54 19.57 -19.02
C GLN A 275 -24.36 18.31 -19.28
N THR A 276 -25.66 18.46 -19.56
CA THR A 276 -26.54 17.33 -19.91
C THR A 276 -26.33 16.94 -21.36
N ALA A 277 -26.15 15.65 -21.65
CA ALA A 277 -25.96 15.15 -23.02
C ALA A 277 -27.29 14.77 -23.68
N ASP A 278 -27.37 14.90 -25.01
CA ASP A 278 -28.58 14.54 -25.79
C ASP A 278 -28.99 13.06 -25.65
N ALA A 279 -28.01 12.17 -25.44
CA ALA A 279 -28.27 10.74 -25.23
C ALA A 279 -29.04 10.46 -23.92
N GLU A 280 -28.88 11.30 -22.90
CA GLU A 280 -29.48 11.13 -21.57
C GLU A 280 -30.92 11.63 -21.49
N ILE A 281 -31.34 12.48 -22.43
CA ILE A 281 -32.73 12.92 -22.56
C ILE A 281 -33.66 11.70 -22.74
N ARG A 282 -33.14 10.62 -23.33
CA ARG A 282 -33.84 9.34 -23.51
C ARG A 282 -33.91 8.47 -22.24
N HIS A 283 -33.12 8.77 -21.21
CA HIS A 283 -32.96 7.94 -20.01
C HIS A 283 -33.20 8.72 -18.70
N ASN A 284 -34.27 9.52 -18.66
CA ASN A 284 -34.73 10.27 -17.47
C ASN A 284 -33.63 11.14 -16.82
N PRO A 285 -33.27 12.29 -17.42
CA PRO A 285 -32.23 13.15 -16.85
C PRO A 285 -32.64 13.71 -15.49
N TYR A 286 -31.64 13.99 -14.64
CA TYR A 286 -31.87 14.65 -13.36
C TYR A 286 -32.43 16.07 -13.58
N ASN A 287 -33.51 16.38 -12.86
CA ASN A 287 -34.07 17.72 -12.83
C ASN A 287 -34.35 18.11 -11.38
N HIS A 288 -33.52 19.01 -10.86
CA HIS A 288 -33.58 19.46 -9.47
C HIS A 288 -34.91 20.13 -9.10
N GLN A 289 -35.52 20.89 -10.01
CA GLN A 289 -36.80 21.56 -9.73
C GLN A 289 -37.94 20.55 -9.60
N LEU A 290 -37.97 19.51 -10.43
CA LEU A 290 -38.94 18.43 -10.32
C LEU A 290 -38.75 17.62 -9.04
N PHE A 291 -37.50 17.27 -8.70
CA PHE A 291 -37.19 16.59 -7.43
C PHE A 291 -37.70 17.40 -6.23
N ARG A 292 -37.39 18.70 -6.19
CA ARG A 292 -37.83 19.61 -5.13
C ARG A 292 -39.36 19.73 -5.03
N GLN A 293 -40.06 19.77 -6.16
CA GLN A 293 -41.53 19.79 -6.17
C GLN A 293 -42.12 18.48 -5.63
N ASN A 294 -41.54 17.34 -6.02
CA ASN A 294 -42.06 16.02 -5.66
C ASN A 294 -41.76 15.65 -4.20
N MET A 295 -40.65 16.11 -3.62
CA MET A 295 -40.34 15.85 -2.21
C MET A 295 -41.18 16.68 -1.23
N MET A 296 -41.84 17.74 -1.69
CA MET A 296 -42.70 18.57 -0.86
C MET A 296 -44.18 18.16 -1.01
N PRO A 297 -44.89 17.85 0.08
CA PRO A 297 -46.33 17.67 0.02
C PRO A 297 -47.02 18.95 -0.49
N PRO A 298 -48.10 18.84 -1.28
CA PRO A 298 -48.82 20.01 -1.79
C PRO A 298 -49.37 20.84 -0.62
N GLY A 299 -49.00 22.12 -0.57
CA GLY A 299 -49.44 23.04 0.49
C GLY A 299 -48.67 22.93 1.82
N ALA A 300 -47.59 22.14 1.89
CA ALA A 300 -46.79 22.04 3.11
C ALA A 300 -46.14 23.40 3.48
N ALA A 301 -46.39 23.85 4.71
CA ALA A 301 -45.77 25.03 5.31
C ALA A 301 -44.42 24.71 5.98
N GLU A 302 -44.23 23.45 6.38
CA GLU A 302 -43.06 22.98 7.13
C GLU A 302 -41.86 22.67 6.22
N ALA A 303 -40.65 22.77 6.79
CA ALA A 303 -39.41 22.43 6.11
C ALA A 303 -39.32 20.91 5.86
N HIS A 304 -38.91 20.52 4.66
CA HIS A 304 -38.66 19.12 4.29
C HIS A 304 -37.21 18.97 3.86
N TYR A 305 -36.61 17.86 4.26
CA TYR A 305 -35.21 17.54 4.04
C TYR A 305 -35.03 16.41 3.04
N ALA A 306 -33.82 16.34 2.50
CA ALA A 306 -33.38 15.26 1.63
C ALA A 306 -32.15 14.56 2.23
N SER A 307 -31.85 13.38 1.74
CA SER A 307 -30.64 12.63 2.02
C SER A 307 -30.29 11.77 0.81
N ALA A 308 -29.13 11.16 0.80
CA ALA A 308 -28.70 10.30 -0.28
C ALA A 308 -27.86 9.12 0.21
N GLY A 309 -27.80 8.08 -0.61
CA GLY A 309 -26.93 6.91 -0.46
C GLY A 309 -26.19 6.66 -1.76
N LEU A 310 -24.94 6.21 -1.65
CA LEU A 310 -24.08 5.93 -2.81
C LEU A 310 -23.55 4.50 -2.68
N ALA A 311 -23.76 3.71 -3.74
CA ALA A 311 -23.12 2.42 -3.92
C ALA A 311 -22.19 2.45 -5.13
N LYS A 312 -21.11 1.70 -5.05
CA LYS A 312 -20.14 1.53 -6.13
C LYS A 312 -19.89 0.05 -6.35
N ALA A 313 -19.98 -0.38 -7.60
CA ALA A 313 -19.50 -1.67 -8.07
C ALA A 313 -18.37 -1.39 -9.05
N THR A 314 -17.16 -1.26 -8.50
CA THR A 314 -15.94 -0.99 -9.27
C THR A 314 -14.99 -2.16 -9.18
N ARG A 315 -14.20 -2.34 -10.24
CA ARG A 315 -13.12 -3.31 -10.28
C ARG A 315 -12.13 -3.04 -9.14
N PRO A 316 -11.73 -4.05 -8.34
CA PRO A 316 -10.80 -3.84 -7.24
C PRO A 316 -9.35 -3.74 -7.72
N ASP A 317 -9.01 -2.69 -8.48
CA ASP A 317 -7.73 -2.54 -9.18
C ASP A 317 -6.51 -2.62 -8.25
N ARG A 318 -6.62 -2.11 -7.02
CA ARG A 318 -5.57 -2.24 -6.00
C ARG A 318 -5.31 -3.71 -5.64
N ALA A 319 -6.37 -4.47 -5.38
CA ALA A 319 -6.27 -5.89 -5.06
C ALA A 319 -5.72 -6.69 -6.24
N ILE A 320 -6.17 -6.38 -7.47
CA ILE A 320 -5.67 -7.00 -8.70
C ILE A 320 -4.17 -6.80 -8.84
N ALA A 321 -3.69 -5.56 -8.66
CA ALA A 321 -2.27 -5.25 -8.79
C ALA A 321 -1.41 -6.03 -7.79
N LEU A 322 -1.86 -6.17 -6.53
CA LEU A 322 -1.17 -6.97 -5.51
C LEU A 322 -1.20 -8.46 -5.81
N THR A 323 -2.34 -8.99 -6.25
CA THR A 323 -2.47 -10.39 -6.64
C THR A 323 -1.52 -10.75 -7.78
N VAL A 324 -1.41 -9.89 -8.79
CA VAL A 324 -0.45 -10.09 -9.89
C VAL A 324 0.98 -10.10 -9.38
N LEU A 325 1.36 -9.17 -8.49
CA LEU A 325 2.69 -9.19 -7.89
C LEU A 325 2.97 -10.46 -7.08
N LEU A 326 1.99 -10.91 -6.29
CA LEU A 326 2.08 -12.14 -5.50
C LEU A 326 2.23 -13.37 -6.41
N ALA A 327 1.41 -13.47 -7.46
CA ALA A 327 1.48 -14.55 -8.43
C ALA A 327 2.83 -14.58 -9.17
N LEU A 328 3.35 -13.42 -9.58
CA LEU A 328 4.67 -13.30 -10.19
C LEU A 328 5.78 -13.72 -9.23
N HIS A 329 5.72 -13.26 -7.98
CA HIS A 329 6.68 -13.65 -6.95
C HIS A 329 6.68 -15.18 -6.72
N ARG A 330 5.49 -15.77 -6.56
CA ARG A 330 5.33 -17.22 -6.37
C ARG A 330 5.80 -18.02 -7.59
N ARG A 331 5.57 -17.51 -8.80
CA ARG A 331 6.08 -18.11 -10.03
C ARG A 331 7.61 -18.08 -10.07
N LEU A 332 8.24 -16.94 -9.77
CA LEU A 332 9.69 -16.83 -9.67
C LEU A 332 10.26 -17.80 -8.64
N LEU A 333 9.63 -17.92 -7.47
CA LEU A 333 10.03 -18.89 -6.45
C LEU A 333 9.95 -20.33 -6.97
N ARG A 334 8.87 -20.71 -7.64
CA ARG A 334 8.69 -22.04 -8.23
C ARG A 334 9.78 -22.34 -9.26
N LEU A 335 10.01 -21.42 -10.19
CA LEU A 335 11.07 -21.53 -11.20
C LEU A 335 12.47 -21.62 -10.58
N MET A 336 12.71 -20.94 -9.46
CA MET A 336 13.97 -21.04 -8.71
C MET A 336 14.12 -22.39 -8.00
N GLN A 337 13.02 -22.97 -7.49
CA GLN A 337 13.02 -24.29 -6.85
C GLN A 337 13.19 -25.44 -7.85
N GLU A 338 12.63 -25.27 -9.05
CA GLU A 338 12.76 -26.22 -10.16
C GLU A 338 14.16 -26.18 -10.82
N ARG A 339 15.02 -25.19 -10.50
CA ARG A 339 16.44 -25.21 -10.88
C ARG A 339 17.20 -26.21 -10.02
N GLY A 340 18.07 -27.01 -10.64
CA GLY A 340 19.09 -27.75 -9.88
C GLY A 340 19.31 -29.22 -10.25
N GLU A 341 18.88 -29.69 -11.42
CA GLU A 341 19.26 -31.02 -11.92
C GLU A 341 20.67 -31.01 -12.56
N ALA A 342 21.68 -30.61 -11.80
CA ALA A 342 23.07 -30.75 -12.21
C ALA A 342 23.72 -31.89 -11.42
N GLY A 343 24.45 -32.76 -12.11
CA GLY A 343 25.23 -33.81 -11.45
C GLY A 343 26.38 -33.21 -10.64
N GLN A 344 26.75 -33.83 -9.51
CA GLN A 344 27.86 -33.41 -8.65
C GLN A 344 29.16 -33.14 -9.43
N ARG A 345 29.43 -33.96 -10.45
CA ARG A 345 30.61 -33.84 -11.31
C ARG A 345 30.62 -32.56 -12.15
N GLU A 346 29.48 -32.18 -12.71
CA GLU A 346 29.36 -30.96 -13.53
C GLU A 346 29.58 -29.70 -12.68
N LEU A 347 29.12 -29.71 -11.43
CA LEU A 347 29.31 -28.62 -10.48
C LEU A 347 30.77 -28.46 -10.06
N LEU A 348 31.43 -29.59 -9.78
CA LEU A 348 32.85 -29.63 -9.46
C LEU A 348 33.69 -29.13 -10.65
N GLU A 349 33.37 -29.55 -11.88
CA GLU A 349 34.02 -29.06 -13.10
C GLU A 349 33.78 -27.55 -13.32
N ALA A 350 32.56 -27.05 -13.11
CA ALA A 350 32.23 -25.63 -13.26
C ALA A 350 32.99 -24.73 -12.28
N LEU A 351 33.20 -25.19 -11.05
CA LEU A 351 34.01 -24.52 -10.04
C LEU A 351 35.51 -24.76 -10.21
N GLY A 352 35.90 -25.69 -11.08
CA GLY A 352 37.27 -26.17 -11.18
C GLY A 352 37.75 -26.81 -9.87
N LEU A 353 36.88 -27.49 -9.13
CA LEU A 353 37.25 -28.23 -7.91
C LEU A 353 37.47 -29.71 -8.25
N ASP A 354 38.67 -30.20 -7.97
CA ASP A 354 39.03 -31.62 -8.10
C ASP A 354 39.88 -32.03 -6.87
N ALA A 355 39.81 -33.32 -6.50
CA ALA A 355 40.60 -33.90 -5.41
C ALA A 355 42.12 -33.67 -5.56
N GLY A 356 42.64 -33.62 -6.79
CA GLY A 356 44.02 -33.35 -7.17
C GLY A 356 44.37 -31.87 -7.33
N GLN A 357 43.40 -30.97 -7.54
CA GLN A 357 43.67 -29.54 -7.55
C GLN A 357 44.10 -29.00 -6.19
N ALA A 358 43.53 -29.51 -5.10
CA ALA A 358 43.99 -29.17 -3.75
C ALA A 358 45.47 -29.57 -3.55
N ASP A 359 45.88 -30.72 -4.09
CA ASP A 359 47.30 -31.13 -4.10
C ASP A 359 48.16 -30.19 -4.94
N THR A 360 47.66 -29.78 -6.11
CA THR A 360 48.38 -28.88 -7.04
C THR A 360 48.59 -27.50 -6.44
N VAL A 361 47.59 -26.96 -5.74
CA VAL A 361 47.68 -25.67 -5.04
C VAL A 361 48.72 -25.73 -3.92
N VAL A 362 48.69 -26.79 -3.10
CA VAL A 362 49.66 -26.97 -2.02
C VAL A 362 51.08 -27.17 -2.59
N GLN A 363 51.25 -27.97 -3.63
CA GLN A 363 52.55 -28.18 -4.27
C GLN A 363 53.10 -26.89 -4.90
N ALA A 364 52.25 -26.09 -5.54
CA ALA A 364 52.65 -24.80 -6.10
C ALA A 364 53.07 -23.81 -4.99
N ALA A 365 52.43 -23.84 -3.83
CA ALA A 365 52.85 -23.03 -2.67
C ALA A 365 54.18 -23.53 -2.09
N MET A 366 54.39 -24.84 -2.02
CA MET A 366 55.65 -25.43 -1.56
C MET A 366 56.82 -25.15 -2.51
N ALA A 367 56.58 -25.14 -3.83
CA ALA A 367 57.62 -24.89 -4.84
C ALA A 367 58.12 -23.43 -4.89
N GLN A 368 57.40 -22.48 -4.28
CA GLN A 368 57.83 -21.09 -4.17
C GLN A 368 58.92 -20.87 -3.12
N LEU A 369 59.13 -21.86 -2.24
CA LEU A 369 60.13 -21.85 -1.19
C LEU A 369 61.19 -22.92 -1.47
N PRO A 370 62.44 -22.70 -1.04
CA PRO A 370 63.48 -23.73 -1.13
C PRO A 370 63.08 -25.00 -0.39
N ASP A 371 63.54 -26.16 -0.86
CA ASP A 371 63.21 -27.43 -0.22
C ASP A 371 63.80 -27.48 1.20
N PRO A 372 62.96 -27.56 2.25
CA PRO A 372 63.45 -27.56 3.63
C PRO A 372 64.38 -28.74 3.89
N VAL A 373 64.21 -29.88 3.21
CA VAL A 373 65.08 -31.05 3.39
C VAL A 373 66.44 -30.80 2.75
N GLU A 374 66.52 -30.17 1.57
CA GLU A 374 67.81 -29.83 0.94
C GLU A 374 68.59 -28.79 1.76
N GLU A 375 67.91 -27.77 2.29
CA GLU A 375 68.55 -26.76 3.15
C GLU A 375 69.12 -27.38 4.45
N MET A 376 68.46 -28.44 4.97
CA MET A 376 68.90 -29.13 6.18
C MET A 376 70.25 -29.86 6.01
N HIS A 377 70.67 -30.19 4.78
CA HIS A 377 72.01 -30.77 4.54
C HIS A 377 73.15 -29.80 4.87
N GLY A 378 72.84 -28.50 5.04
CA GLY A 378 73.76 -27.45 5.49
C GLY A 378 73.84 -27.26 7.01
N LEU A 379 73.06 -28.00 7.81
CA LEU A 379 73.07 -27.89 9.27
C LEU A 379 74.38 -28.44 9.88
N LEU A 380 74.89 -27.73 10.88
CA LEU A 380 76.02 -28.19 11.69
C LEU A 380 75.56 -29.34 12.60
N TYR A 381 76.33 -30.43 12.63
CA TYR A 381 76.09 -31.59 13.48
C TYR A 381 77.28 -31.87 14.40
N GLU A 382 77.03 -32.49 15.55
CA GLU A 382 78.07 -32.87 16.50
C GLU A 382 78.94 -34.02 15.94
N PRO A 383 80.27 -33.99 16.15
CA PRO A 383 81.17 -35.01 15.63
C PRO A 383 81.00 -36.33 16.38
N MET A 384 80.27 -37.29 15.80
CA MET A 384 80.11 -38.65 16.32
C MET A 384 80.63 -39.71 15.35
N SER A 385 81.02 -40.88 15.89
CA SER A 385 81.46 -42.00 15.07
C SER A 385 80.27 -42.82 14.53
N VAL A 386 80.39 -43.34 13.30
CA VAL A 386 79.40 -44.24 12.69
C VAL A 386 79.01 -45.44 13.58
N PRO A 387 79.93 -46.13 14.29
CA PRO A 387 79.55 -47.25 15.17
C PRO A 387 78.74 -46.83 16.41
N GLU A 388 78.84 -45.59 16.87
CA GLU A 388 77.98 -45.06 17.95
C GLU A 388 76.57 -44.79 17.46
N LEU A 389 76.43 -44.20 16.26
CA LEU A 389 75.14 -43.97 15.61
C LEU A 389 74.37 -45.27 15.37
N ARG A 390 75.06 -46.33 14.95
CA ARG A 390 74.49 -47.66 14.67
C ARG A 390 73.77 -48.31 15.86
N ARG A 391 74.20 -48.00 17.09
CA ARG A 391 73.60 -48.55 18.33
C ARG A 391 72.36 -47.79 18.80
N MET A 392 72.03 -46.67 18.14
CA MET A 392 70.95 -45.78 18.50
C MET A 392 69.72 -46.00 17.61
N THR A 393 68.54 -45.72 18.14
CA THR A 393 67.35 -45.54 17.30
C THR A 393 67.46 -44.25 16.49
N LEU A 394 66.69 -44.11 15.40
CA LEU A 394 66.69 -42.87 14.61
C LEU A 394 66.33 -41.64 15.44
N ARG A 395 65.46 -41.79 16.46
CA ARG A 395 65.14 -40.71 17.42
C ARG A 395 66.34 -40.30 18.28
N GLN A 396 67.10 -41.29 18.78
CA GLN A 396 68.30 -41.05 19.58
C GLN A 396 69.43 -40.47 18.73
N ALA A 397 69.59 -40.94 17.49
CA ALA A 397 70.57 -40.44 16.54
C ALA A 397 70.30 -38.98 16.13
N GLU A 398 69.04 -38.60 15.87
CA GLU A 398 68.65 -37.22 15.59
C GLU A 398 68.99 -36.30 16.77
N SER A 399 68.62 -36.70 18.00
CA SER A 399 68.87 -35.90 19.20
C SER A 399 70.36 -35.76 19.52
N ALA A 400 71.16 -36.79 19.25
CA ALA A 400 72.61 -36.77 19.49
C ALA A 400 73.37 -35.98 18.42
N LEU A 401 72.88 -35.94 17.17
CA LEU A 401 73.54 -35.20 16.09
C LEU A 401 73.20 -33.71 16.07
N PHE A 402 71.94 -33.35 16.36
CA PHE A 402 71.42 -32.00 16.13
C PHE A 402 70.73 -31.36 17.35
N GLY A 403 70.51 -32.09 18.45
CA GLY A 403 69.71 -31.60 19.58
C GLY A 403 68.29 -31.21 19.15
N SER A 404 67.90 -29.96 19.38
CA SER A 404 66.64 -29.39 18.88
C SER A 404 66.77 -28.65 17.54
N ASN A 405 67.99 -28.34 17.09
CA ASN A 405 68.22 -27.42 15.97
C ASN A 405 67.59 -27.86 14.65
N ALA A 406 67.65 -29.16 14.33
CA ALA A 406 67.03 -29.71 13.13
C ALA A 406 65.49 -29.59 13.17
N ARG A 407 64.89 -29.80 14.35
CA ARG A 407 63.45 -29.67 14.55
C ARG A 407 63.01 -28.20 14.47
N ASP A 408 63.72 -27.33 15.17
CA ASP A 408 63.45 -25.88 15.21
C ASP A 408 63.63 -25.20 13.85
N PHE A 409 64.55 -25.71 13.02
CA PHE A 409 64.73 -25.26 11.64
C PHE A 409 63.55 -25.67 10.77
N PHE A 410 63.15 -26.94 10.82
CA PHE A 410 62.03 -27.44 10.03
C PHE A 410 60.70 -26.78 10.42
N GLU A 411 60.47 -26.52 11.71
CA GLU A 411 59.27 -25.80 12.16
C GLU A 411 59.24 -24.34 11.69
N ARG A 412 60.37 -23.62 11.69
CA ARG A 412 60.42 -22.26 11.14
C ARG A 412 60.10 -22.21 9.64
N GLN A 413 60.51 -23.23 8.88
CA GLN A 413 60.16 -23.35 7.46
C GLN A 413 58.69 -23.80 7.26
N SER A 414 58.17 -24.66 8.15
CA SER A 414 56.76 -25.08 8.16
C SER A 414 55.83 -23.87 8.37
N GLU A 415 56.17 -22.97 9.31
CA GLU A 415 55.43 -21.73 9.58
C GLU A 415 55.43 -20.78 8.38
N ARG A 416 56.58 -20.64 7.70
CA ARG A 416 56.69 -19.85 6.46
C ARG A 416 55.79 -20.39 5.34
N LEU A 417 55.76 -21.71 5.18
CA LEU A 417 54.88 -22.38 4.21
C LEU A 417 53.39 -22.17 4.54
N ARG A 418 53.01 -22.29 5.82
CA ARG A 418 51.64 -21.97 6.29
C ARG A 418 51.27 -20.51 6.01
N GLY A 419 52.22 -19.59 6.23
CA GLY A 419 52.08 -18.16 5.92
C GLY A 419 51.92 -17.86 4.42
N ALA A 420 52.67 -18.55 3.56
CA ALA A 420 52.52 -18.41 2.10
C ALA A 420 51.15 -18.89 1.61
N LEU A 421 50.65 -20.01 2.16
CA LEU A 421 49.33 -20.56 1.85
C LEU A 421 48.18 -19.66 2.36
N SER A 422 48.37 -18.92 3.45
CA SER A 422 47.37 -17.96 3.95
C SER A 422 47.37 -16.64 3.18
N ALA A 423 48.53 -16.15 2.74
CA ALA A 423 48.65 -14.94 1.93
C ALA A 423 48.06 -15.13 0.51
N ALA A 424 48.18 -16.32 -0.05
CA ALA A 424 47.54 -16.65 -1.31
C ALA A 424 46.03 -16.86 -1.09
N SER A 425 45.20 -15.90 -1.49
CA SER A 425 43.74 -15.84 -1.29
C SER A 425 42.95 -16.89 -2.10
N HIS A 426 43.27 -18.18 -1.93
CA HIS A 426 42.63 -19.30 -2.63
C HIS A 426 41.14 -19.46 -2.25
N ALA A 427 40.80 -19.18 -0.99
CA ALA A 427 39.41 -19.15 -0.54
C ALA A 427 38.62 -18.04 -1.25
N GLU A 428 39.18 -16.84 -1.40
CA GLU A 428 38.51 -15.73 -2.10
C GLU A 428 38.21 -16.06 -3.56
N ARG A 429 39.14 -16.74 -4.24
CA ARG A 429 38.94 -17.22 -5.60
C ARG A 429 37.78 -18.21 -5.70
N LEU A 430 37.66 -19.13 -4.74
CA LEU A 430 36.52 -20.03 -4.67
C LEU A 430 35.22 -19.26 -4.42
N ARG A 431 35.22 -18.27 -3.51
CA ARG A 431 34.05 -17.40 -3.25
C ARG A 431 33.57 -16.73 -4.52
N GLN A 432 34.49 -16.07 -5.25
CA GLN A 432 34.18 -15.39 -6.50
C GLN A 432 33.68 -16.36 -7.58
N ALA A 433 34.26 -17.56 -7.66
CA ALA A 433 33.81 -18.58 -8.59
C ALA A 433 32.38 -19.04 -8.28
N VAL A 434 32.04 -19.28 -7.02
CA VAL A 434 30.69 -19.64 -6.59
C VAL A 434 29.68 -18.51 -6.91
N GLU A 435 30.03 -17.26 -6.61
CA GLU A 435 29.16 -16.12 -6.86
C GLU A 435 28.91 -15.84 -8.35
N GLN A 436 29.97 -15.88 -9.16
CA GLN A 436 29.89 -15.54 -10.58
C GLN A 436 29.37 -16.69 -11.43
N ARG A 437 29.82 -17.93 -11.16
CA ARG A 437 29.52 -19.09 -12.02
C ARG A 437 28.32 -19.90 -11.58
N LEU A 438 27.89 -19.79 -10.32
CA LEU A 438 26.74 -20.54 -9.81
C LEU A 438 25.59 -19.61 -9.41
N VAL A 439 25.83 -18.66 -8.51
CA VAL A 439 24.76 -17.80 -7.97
C VAL A 439 24.21 -16.85 -9.03
N SER A 440 25.08 -16.26 -9.85
CA SER A 440 24.71 -15.32 -10.91
C SER A 440 24.36 -15.99 -12.24
N ASP A 441 24.61 -17.30 -12.40
CA ASP A 441 24.32 -18.00 -13.66
C ASP A 441 22.79 -18.28 -13.77
N PRO A 442 22.14 -17.92 -14.88
CA PRO A 442 20.73 -18.21 -15.13
C PRO A 442 20.36 -19.70 -15.09
N ARG A 443 21.32 -20.62 -15.24
CA ARG A 443 21.07 -22.07 -15.23
C ARG A 443 20.92 -22.64 -13.82
N TYR A 444 21.70 -22.13 -12.86
CA TYR A 444 21.78 -22.69 -11.49
C TYR A 444 21.05 -21.80 -10.48
N GLY A 445 21.43 -20.52 -10.37
CA GLY A 445 20.78 -19.54 -9.51
C GLY A 445 20.89 -19.79 -8.00
N LEU A 446 20.28 -18.90 -7.21
CA LEU A 446 20.41 -18.85 -5.76
C LEU A 446 19.94 -20.13 -5.04
N TRP A 447 18.80 -20.70 -5.44
CA TRP A 447 18.19 -21.82 -4.71
C TRP A 447 18.97 -23.13 -4.87
N ALA A 448 19.48 -23.40 -6.07
CA ALA A 448 20.30 -24.58 -6.35
C ALA A 448 21.61 -24.54 -5.55
N VAL A 449 22.26 -23.36 -5.45
CA VAL A 449 23.50 -23.21 -4.68
C VAL A 449 23.27 -23.40 -3.18
N TYR A 450 22.18 -22.88 -2.64
CA TYR A 450 21.80 -23.14 -1.24
C TYR A 450 21.67 -24.64 -0.98
N ARG A 451 21.02 -25.39 -1.88
CA ARG A 451 20.86 -26.83 -1.76
C ARG A 451 22.21 -27.56 -1.82
N TRP A 452 23.09 -27.20 -2.77
CA TRP A 452 24.39 -27.87 -2.92
C TRP A 452 25.41 -27.52 -1.84
N THR A 453 25.24 -26.39 -1.16
CA THR A 453 26.07 -25.99 -0.02
C THR A 453 25.57 -26.57 1.31
N SER A 454 24.37 -27.15 1.33
CA SER A 454 23.85 -27.86 2.51
C SER A 454 24.67 -29.11 2.82
N ALA A 455 24.85 -29.38 4.12
CA ALA A 455 25.51 -30.59 4.59
C ALA A 455 24.65 -31.86 4.39
N ASP A 456 23.33 -31.71 4.25
CA ASP A 456 22.38 -32.83 4.14
C ASP A 456 22.24 -33.37 2.71
N GLU A 457 22.72 -32.63 1.71
CA GLU A 457 22.63 -33.03 0.31
C GLU A 457 23.69 -34.09 -0.02
N ARG A 458 23.27 -35.32 -0.34
CA ARG A 458 24.16 -36.46 -0.64
C ARG A 458 25.18 -36.19 -1.74
N HIS A 459 24.81 -35.35 -2.71
CA HIS A 459 25.63 -34.98 -3.86
C HIS A 459 26.06 -33.50 -3.83
N GLY A 460 26.11 -32.89 -2.64
CA GLY A 460 26.52 -31.51 -2.44
C GLY A 460 28.01 -31.26 -2.59
N LEU A 461 28.37 -29.99 -2.72
CA LEU A 461 29.75 -29.50 -2.77
C LEU A 461 30.44 -29.64 -1.41
N THR A 462 29.72 -29.31 -0.34
CA THR A 462 30.22 -29.41 1.04
C THR A 462 30.52 -30.87 1.40
N GLY A 463 29.64 -31.79 1.00
CA GLY A 463 29.85 -33.22 1.17
C GLY A 463 31.11 -33.74 0.46
N ALA A 464 31.35 -33.32 -0.79
CA ALA A 464 32.54 -33.71 -1.55
C ALA A 464 33.85 -33.21 -0.89
N VAL A 465 33.90 -31.93 -0.50
CA VAL A 465 35.08 -31.36 0.17
C VAL A 465 35.34 -32.05 1.51
N ARG A 466 34.28 -32.37 2.25
CA ARG A 466 34.36 -33.08 3.52
C ARG A 466 34.87 -34.51 3.36
N GLU A 467 34.44 -35.22 2.31
CA GLU A 467 34.96 -36.55 1.98
C GLU A 467 36.45 -36.51 1.64
N TRP A 468 36.89 -35.52 0.85
CA TRP A 468 38.31 -35.32 0.55
C TRP A 468 39.13 -35.00 1.80
N ARG A 469 38.57 -34.24 2.75
CA ARG A 469 39.20 -33.96 4.04
C ARG A 469 39.34 -35.23 4.88
N LEU A 470 38.28 -36.02 5.01
CA LEU A 470 38.31 -37.27 5.77
C LEU A 470 39.31 -38.28 5.21
N GLU A 471 39.41 -38.39 3.88
CA GLU A 471 40.43 -39.20 3.22
C GLU A 471 41.85 -38.67 3.49
N ASN A 472 42.05 -37.34 3.50
CA ASN A 472 43.32 -36.74 3.86
C ASN A 472 43.68 -36.97 5.35
N ASP A 473 42.72 -36.87 6.26
CA ASP A 473 42.90 -37.14 7.69
C ASP A 473 43.31 -38.61 7.95
N ARG A 474 42.75 -39.57 7.19
CA ARG A 474 43.17 -40.98 7.23
C ARG A 474 44.62 -41.16 6.79
N ARG A 475 45.05 -40.45 5.73
CA ARG A 475 46.45 -40.46 5.28
C ARG A 475 47.39 -39.82 6.28
N LEU A 476 46.99 -38.75 6.93
CA LEU A 476 47.76 -38.10 8.01
C LEU A 476 47.97 -39.03 9.21
N THR A 477 46.91 -39.72 9.64
CA THR A 477 47.00 -40.68 10.75
C THR A 477 47.89 -41.88 10.41
N ALA A 478 47.77 -42.42 9.19
CA ALA A 478 48.66 -43.47 8.70
C ALA A 478 50.14 -43.00 8.63
N GLY A 479 50.39 -41.82 8.07
CA GLY A 479 51.76 -41.28 7.97
C GLY A 479 52.39 -40.93 9.32
N ARG A 480 51.60 -40.50 10.31
CA ARG A 480 52.07 -40.28 11.69
C ARG A 480 52.48 -41.58 12.36
N ALA A 481 51.68 -42.63 12.21
CA ALA A 481 52.03 -43.97 12.68
C ALA A 481 53.30 -44.51 12.00
N GLU A 482 53.48 -44.24 10.70
CA GLU A 482 54.69 -44.58 9.97
C GLU A 482 55.92 -43.81 10.49
N LEU A 483 55.77 -42.51 10.80
CA LEU A 483 56.85 -41.70 11.38
C LEU A 483 57.25 -42.21 12.78
N ASP A 484 56.27 -42.56 13.61
CA ASP A 484 56.54 -43.14 14.94
C ASP A 484 57.25 -44.49 14.84
N ALA A 485 56.81 -45.36 13.91
CA ALA A 485 57.49 -46.62 13.64
C ALA A 485 58.92 -46.40 13.11
N LEU A 486 59.11 -45.41 12.24
CA LEU A 486 60.42 -45.03 11.68
C LEU A 486 61.38 -44.54 12.78
N TYR A 487 60.90 -43.76 13.75
CA TYR A 487 61.74 -43.29 14.86
C TYR A 487 62.26 -44.40 15.78
N GLU A 488 61.53 -45.52 15.89
CA GLU A 488 61.92 -46.69 16.68
C GLU A 488 62.83 -47.67 15.91
N GLU A 489 63.05 -47.46 14.61
CA GLU A 489 64.03 -48.25 13.85
C GLU A 489 65.48 -47.95 14.27
N SER A 490 66.34 -48.97 14.22
CA SER A 490 67.77 -48.81 14.43
C SER A 490 68.42 -48.10 13.23
N ALA A 491 69.33 -47.16 13.52
CA ALA A 491 70.11 -46.44 12.51
C ALA A 491 71.01 -47.36 11.64
N ASP A 492 71.23 -48.62 12.04
CA ASP A 492 71.87 -49.66 11.23
C ASP A 492 71.17 -49.93 9.90
N ARG A 493 69.86 -49.68 9.82
CA ARG A 493 69.05 -49.92 8.62
C ARG A 493 69.18 -48.82 7.56
N LEU A 494 69.88 -47.73 7.85
CA LEU A 494 70.08 -46.64 6.87
C LEU A 494 70.96 -47.13 5.69
N PRO A 495 70.62 -46.78 4.43
CA PRO A 495 71.35 -47.25 3.25
C PRO A 495 72.85 -46.92 3.26
N ALA A 496 73.22 -45.76 3.83
CA ALA A 496 74.61 -45.32 3.97
C ALA A 496 75.37 -45.99 5.14
N ALA A 497 74.67 -46.73 6.02
CA ALA A 497 75.27 -47.50 7.11
C ALA A 497 75.66 -48.92 6.68
N ARG A 498 75.06 -49.47 5.60
CA ARG A 498 75.50 -50.74 4.99
C ARG A 498 76.73 -50.49 4.11
N GLY A 499 77.90 -50.88 4.61
CA GLY A 499 79.06 -51.07 3.74
C GLY A 499 78.69 -52.10 2.67
N GLY A 500 78.74 -51.71 1.39
CA GLY A 500 78.41 -52.60 0.28
C GLY A 500 79.31 -53.85 0.28
N MET A 501 78.78 -54.95 -0.25
CA MET A 501 79.47 -56.26 -0.37
C MET A 501 80.75 -56.24 -1.26
N LEU A 502 81.15 -55.06 -1.75
CA LEU A 502 82.39 -54.77 -2.48
C LEU A 502 83.49 -54.15 -1.59
N GLY A 503 83.35 -54.23 -0.27
CA GLY A 503 84.27 -53.68 0.74
C GLY A 503 85.63 -54.36 0.89
N LEU A 504 86.15 -55.05 -0.13
CA LEU A 504 87.55 -55.52 -0.16
C LEU A 504 88.55 -54.40 -0.49
N PHE A 505 88.08 -53.21 -0.87
CA PHE A 505 88.90 -52.00 -1.02
C PHE A 505 88.27 -50.80 -0.27
N GLY A 506 88.58 -50.67 1.02
CA GLY A 506 88.85 -49.37 1.66
C GLY A 506 87.79 -48.24 1.68
N ALA A 507 86.48 -48.49 1.61
CA ALA A 507 85.50 -47.41 1.80
C ALA A 507 85.10 -47.27 3.29
N LYS A 508 85.70 -46.29 4.00
CA LYS A 508 85.25 -45.91 5.35
C LYS A 508 83.82 -45.35 5.27
N PRO A 509 82.89 -45.76 6.15
CA PRO A 509 81.55 -45.17 6.16
C PRO A 509 81.65 -43.68 6.49
N ASN A 510 81.07 -42.83 5.63
CA ASN A 510 81.13 -41.39 5.74
C ASN A 510 79.97 -40.88 6.61
N VAL A 511 80.30 -40.26 7.75
CA VAL A 511 79.30 -39.67 8.68
C VAL A 511 78.36 -38.72 7.94
N LYS A 512 78.86 -37.93 6.98
CA LYS A 512 78.04 -37.01 6.18
C LYS A 512 76.98 -37.73 5.33
N ALA A 513 77.29 -38.91 4.80
CA ALA A 513 76.34 -39.70 4.01
C ALA A 513 75.27 -40.36 4.89
N THR A 514 75.63 -40.78 6.11
CA THR A 514 74.68 -41.33 7.09
C THR A 514 73.76 -40.24 7.65
N VAL A 515 74.29 -39.03 7.89
CA VAL A 515 73.51 -37.85 8.29
C VAL A 515 72.54 -37.44 7.18
N GLY A 516 72.99 -37.33 5.92
CA GLY A 516 72.11 -37.05 4.79
C GLY A 516 70.99 -38.07 4.63
N ALA A 517 71.31 -39.37 4.70
CA ALA A 517 70.32 -40.43 4.63
C ALA A 517 69.31 -40.42 5.81
N LEU A 518 69.72 -39.97 7.00
CA LEU A 518 68.82 -39.77 8.13
C LEU A 518 67.88 -38.59 7.90
N LEU A 519 68.41 -37.45 7.44
CA LEU A 519 67.63 -36.27 7.11
C LEU A 519 66.61 -36.57 6.00
N ASP A 520 67.04 -37.19 4.90
CA ASP A 520 66.15 -37.54 3.78
C ASP A 520 65.03 -38.49 4.20
N ARG A 521 65.32 -39.46 5.10
CA ARG A 521 64.35 -40.46 5.54
C ARG A 521 63.35 -39.90 6.56
N VAL A 522 63.83 -39.20 7.59
CA VAL A 522 62.99 -38.65 8.66
C VAL A 522 62.28 -37.38 8.20
N TYR A 523 63.03 -36.42 7.65
CA TYR A 523 62.49 -35.13 7.23
C TYR A 523 61.82 -35.17 5.86
N GLY A 524 62.14 -36.14 5.00
CA GLY A 524 61.33 -36.44 3.81
C GLY A 524 59.91 -36.90 4.17
N LEU A 525 59.77 -37.78 5.18
CA LEU A 525 58.44 -38.17 5.67
C LEU A 525 57.72 -37.03 6.40
N LYS A 526 58.43 -36.22 7.21
CA LYS A 526 57.86 -35.00 7.82
C LYS A 526 57.40 -33.99 6.76
N ARG A 527 58.09 -33.89 5.62
CA ARG A 527 57.68 -33.02 4.50
C ARG A 527 56.39 -33.51 3.85
N GLU A 528 56.24 -34.82 3.62
CA GLU A 528 54.97 -35.38 3.12
C GLU A 528 53.83 -35.17 4.11
N LEU A 529 54.10 -35.33 5.42
CA LEU A 529 53.13 -34.99 6.46
C LEU A 529 52.76 -33.50 6.44
N LEU A 530 53.74 -32.61 6.31
CA LEU A 530 53.49 -31.17 6.19
C LEU A 530 52.62 -30.84 4.97
N ARG A 531 52.86 -31.50 3.82
CA ARG A 531 52.02 -31.34 2.63
C ARG A 531 50.58 -31.74 2.90
N LEU A 532 50.37 -32.89 3.55
CA LEU A 532 49.04 -33.35 3.92
C LEU A 532 48.38 -32.39 4.94
N GLU A 533 49.12 -31.85 5.90
CA GLU A 533 48.62 -30.86 6.86
C GLU A 533 48.19 -29.56 6.19
N LEU A 534 48.98 -29.05 5.23
CA LEU A 534 48.61 -27.87 4.44
C LEU A 534 47.37 -28.13 3.57
N LYS A 535 47.24 -29.32 2.99
CA LYS A 535 46.04 -29.73 2.25
C LYS A 535 44.82 -29.76 3.17
N ARG A 536 44.95 -30.28 4.38
CA ARG A 536 43.88 -30.28 5.39
C ARG A 536 43.46 -28.85 5.75
N GLU A 537 44.40 -27.94 5.99
CA GLU A 537 44.10 -26.53 6.26
C GLU A 537 43.33 -25.86 5.12
N LEU A 538 43.72 -26.13 3.86
CA LEU A 538 43.02 -25.60 2.69
C LEU A 538 41.59 -26.16 2.58
N LEU A 539 41.41 -27.47 2.75
CA LEU A 539 40.10 -28.12 2.70
C LEU A 539 39.17 -27.65 3.83
N LEU A 540 39.71 -27.41 5.03
CA LEU A 540 38.96 -26.82 6.14
C LEU A 540 38.47 -25.40 5.80
N ARG A 541 39.31 -24.57 5.16
CA ARG A 541 38.90 -23.23 4.70
C ARG A 541 37.83 -23.29 3.61
N TYR A 542 37.88 -24.27 2.72
CA TYR A 542 36.84 -24.48 1.72
C TYR A 542 35.52 -24.93 2.35
N GLU A 543 35.55 -25.86 3.32
CA GLU A 543 34.37 -26.30 4.09
C GLU A 543 33.72 -25.08 4.79
N GLN A 544 34.51 -24.27 5.50
CA GLN A 544 34.03 -23.04 6.16
C GLN A 544 33.40 -22.05 5.19
N LEU A 545 34.02 -21.81 4.03
CA LEU A 545 33.49 -20.88 3.04
C LEU A 545 32.16 -21.34 2.44
N LEU A 546 32.01 -22.65 2.21
CA LEU A 546 30.76 -23.22 1.72
C LEU A 546 29.67 -23.13 2.79
N GLU A 547 30.00 -23.34 4.06
CA GLU A 547 29.08 -23.14 5.20
C GLU A 547 28.67 -21.67 5.34
N GLU A 548 29.60 -20.71 5.27
CA GLU A 548 29.30 -19.27 5.27
C GLU A 548 28.38 -18.88 4.11
N THR A 549 28.64 -19.45 2.93
CA THR A 549 27.82 -19.22 1.73
C THR A 549 26.42 -19.80 1.93
N HIS A 550 26.30 -21.00 2.49
CA HIS A 550 25.02 -21.63 2.82
C HIS A 550 24.19 -20.74 3.75
N GLU A 551 24.77 -20.30 4.87
CA GLU A 551 24.10 -19.44 5.84
C GLU A 551 23.67 -18.09 5.24
N ARG A 552 24.49 -17.52 4.36
CA ARG A 552 24.11 -16.30 3.63
C ARG A 552 22.92 -16.55 2.71
N LEU A 553 22.94 -17.62 1.91
CA LEU A 553 21.86 -17.93 0.96
C LEU A 553 20.57 -18.34 1.68
N LYS A 554 20.69 -19.02 2.83
CA LYS A 554 19.56 -19.34 3.72
C LYS A 554 18.81 -18.10 4.15
N ARG A 555 19.53 -17.06 4.56
CA ARG A 555 18.93 -15.76 4.92
C ARG A 555 18.20 -15.13 3.74
N TYR A 556 18.72 -15.25 2.52
CA TYR A 556 18.03 -14.75 1.34
C TYR A 556 16.74 -15.49 1.05
N THR A 557 16.71 -16.80 1.28
CA THR A 557 15.50 -17.60 1.03
C THR A 557 14.43 -17.37 2.09
N GLU A 558 14.83 -17.25 3.35
CA GLU A 558 13.95 -16.82 4.44
C GLU A 558 13.38 -15.41 4.19
N ARG A 559 14.18 -14.49 3.62
CA ARG A 559 13.71 -13.15 3.22
C ARG A 559 12.70 -13.21 2.08
N LEU A 560 12.91 -14.06 1.08
CA LEU A 560 11.93 -14.25 0.01
C LEU A 560 10.60 -14.82 0.54
N GLU A 561 10.63 -15.79 1.44
CA GLU A 561 9.42 -16.31 2.11
C GLU A 561 8.73 -15.25 2.96
N ALA A 562 9.49 -14.38 3.63
CA ALA A 562 8.93 -13.24 4.37
C ALA A 562 8.27 -12.20 3.44
N ILE A 563 8.81 -12.00 2.24
CA ILE A 563 8.21 -11.15 1.20
C ILE A 563 6.89 -11.76 0.71
N ASP A 564 6.83 -13.08 0.45
CA ASP A 564 5.57 -13.78 0.08
C ASP A 564 4.47 -13.53 1.13
N LYS A 565 4.78 -13.75 2.42
CA LYS A 565 3.84 -13.51 3.52
C LYS A 565 3.34 -12.06 3.56
N ARG A 566 4.24 -11.08 3.41
CA ARG A 566 3.87 -9.66 3.40
C ARG A 566 2.98 -9.29 2.21
N LEU A 567 3.25 -9.85 1.02
CA LEU A 567 2.41 -9.64 -0.16
C LEU A 567 1.05 -10.31 0.01
N GLN A 568 0.99 -11.50 0.59
CA GLN A 568 -0.24 -12.21 0.87
C GLN A 568 -1.12 -11.47 1.89
N GLU A 569 -0.52 -10.95 2.97
CA GLU A 569 -1.23 -10.13 3.96
C GLU A 569 -1.80 -8.85 3.34
N ALA A 570 -1.01 -8.14 2.52
CA ALA A 570 -1.46 -6.94 1.82
C ALA A 570 -2.60 -7.23 0.84
N CYS A 571 -2.50 -8.34 0.10
CA CYS A 571 -3.54 -8.79 -0.81
C CYS A 571 -4.85 -9.08 -0.07
N ARG A 572 -4.80 -9.83 1.04
CA ARG A 572 -5.98 -10.14 1.86
C ARG A 572 -6.66 -8.89 2.41
N LEU A 573 -5.88 -7.91 2.88
CA LEU A 573 -6.42 -6.64 3.38
C LEU A 573 -7.18 -5.91 2.27
N CYS A 574 -6.57 -5.72 1.09
CA CYS A 574 -7.23 -5.04 -0.02
C CYS A 574 -8.43 -5.79 -0.60
N ILE A 575 -8.43 -7.14 -0.57
CA ILE A 575 -9.60 -7.93 -0.97
C ILE A 575 -10.73 -7.76 0.04
N SER A 576 -10.43 -7.73 1.34
CA SER A 576 -11.45 -7.52 2.38
C SER A 576 -12.04 -6.11 2.39
N GLU A 577 -11.29 -5.12 1.91
CA GLU A 577 -11.78 -3.75 1.70
C GLU A 577 -12.70 -3.64 0.48
N ALA A 578 -12.61 -4.59 -0.47
CA ALA A 578 -13.52 -4.65 -1.61
C ALA A 578 -14.84 -5.32 -1.19
N ASN A 579 -15.97 -4.85 -1.74
CA ASN A 579 -17.28 -5.47 -1.51
C ASN A 579 -17.23 -6.98 -1.81
N ASP A 580 -17.94 -7.81 -1.03
CA ASP A 580 -17.83 -9.28 -1.05
C ASP A 580 -17.94 -9.88 -2.46
N GLU A 581 -18.88 -9.37 -3.28
CA GLU A 581 -19.03 -9.80 -4.67
C GLU A 581 -17.89 -9.32 -5.57
N MET A 582 -17.34 -8.13 -5.31
CA MET A 582 -16.23 -7.56 -6.08
C MET A 582 -14.89 -8.19 -5.71
N GLY A 583 -14.69 -8.69 -4.50
CA GLY A 583 -13.47 -9.37 -4.06
C GLY A 583 -13.40 -10.87 -4.42
N ARG A 584 -14.52 -11.46 -4.84
CA ARG A 584 -14.63 -12.90 -5.09
C ARG A 584 -13.69 -13.40 -6.19
N ASN A 585 -12.96 -14.48 -5.93
CA ASN A 585 -12.08 -15.17 -6.88
C ASN A 585 -10.97 -14.29 -7.52
N VAL A 586 -10.62 -13.14 -6.93
CA VAL A 586 -9.55 -12.27 -7.45
C VAL A 586 -8.21 -13.00 -7.45
N GLU A 587 -7.87 -13.73 -6.38
CA GLU A 587 -6.60 -14.45 -6.28
C GLU A 587 -6.47 -15.51 -7.38
N GLU A 588 -7.50 -16.32 -7.58
CA GLU A 588 -7.52 -17.44 -8.51
C GLU A 588 -7.48 -16.99 -9.99
N TYR A 589 -8.34 -16.03 -10.36
CA TYR A 589 -8.43 -15.55 -11.74
C TYR A 589 -7.12 -14.89 -12.21
N TYR A 590 -6.57 -13.97 -11.41
CA TYR A 590 -5.36 -13.25 -11.81
C TYR A 590 -4.08 -14.10 -11.65
N ALA A 591 -4.06 -15.10 -10.76
CA ALA A 591 -2.98 -16.09 -10.76
C ALA A 591 -2.97 -16.91 -12.06
N GLN A 592 -4.14 -17.34 -12.56
CA GLN A 592 -4.25 -18.02 -13.84
C GLN A 592 -3.87 -17.11 -15.01
N ALA A 593 -4.31 -15.85 -15.00
CA ALA A 593 -3.95 -14.86 -16.02
C ALA A 593 -2.43 -14.65 -16.10
N VAL A 594 -1.73 -14.62 -14.95
CA VAL A 594 -0.27 -14.52 -14.91
C VAL A 594 0.40 -15.71 -15.58
N GLU A 595 -0.08 -16.93 -15.35
CA GLU A 595 0.49 -18.14 -15.98
C GLU A 595 0.22 -18.18 -17.49
N VAL A 596 -0.96 -17.75 -17.95
CA VAL A 596 -1.28 -17.64 -19.40
C VAL A 596 -0.34 -16.64 -20.08
N ILE A 597 -0.21 -15.43 -19.51
CA ILE A 597 0.68 -14.40 -20.05
C ILE A 597 2.14 -14.89 -20.03
N ALA A 598 2.56 -15.58 -18.97
CA ALA A 598 3.90 -16.11 -18.87
C ALA A 598 4.20 -17.14 -19.97
N ALA A 599 3.26 -18.06 -20.28
CA ALA A 599 3.42 -19.03 -21.35
C ALA A 599 3.57 -18.36 -22.75
N GLU A 600 2.82 -17.28 -22.99
CA GLU A 600 2.96 -16.49 -24.23
C GLU A 600 4.32 -15.77 -24.31
N LEU A 601 4.78 -15.19 -23.19
CA LEU A 601 6.07 -14.52 -23.10
C LEU A 601 7.24 -15.52 -23.22
N GLU A 602 7.12 -16.71 -22.63
CA GLU A 602 8.08 -17.81 -22.80
C GLU A 602 8.19 -18.25 -24.26
N THR A 603 7.07 -18.31 -24.98
CA THR A 603 7.08 -18.64 -26.42
C THR A 603 7.80 -17.56 -27.24
N ARG A 604 7.70 -16.30 -26.84
CA ARG A 604 8.31 -15.16 -27.54
C ARG A 604 9.79 -14.94 -27.22
N TRP A 605 10.18 -15.13 -25.97
CA TRP A 605 11.50 -14.73 -25.46
C TRP A 605 12.36 -15.91 -25.00
N GLY A 606 11.81 -17.12 -25.05
CA GLY A 606 12.47 -18.34 -24.60
C GLY A 606 12.09 -18.71 -23.17
N ALA A 607 12.43 -19.95 -22.80
CA ALA A 607 12.21 -20.44 -21.45
C ALA A 607 12.95 -19.58 -20.42
N ARG A 608 12.31 -19.30 -19.29
CA ARG A 608 12.90 -18.60 -18.13
C ARG A 608 13.39 -17.18 -18.42
N PHE A 609 12.74 -16.50 -19.37
CA PHE A 609 13.04 -15.11 -19.76
C PHE A 609 13.02 -14.12 -18.59
N GLU A 610 12.34 -14.45 -17.47
CA GLU A 610 12.16 -13.60 -16.30
C GLU A 610 13.49 -13.21 -15.63
N PHE A 611 14.53 -14.05 -15.78
CA PHE A 611 15.85 -13.86 -15.17
C PHE A 611 16.84 -13.10 -16.07
N ASP A 612 16.43 -12.66 -17.25
CA ASP A 612 17.26 -11.79 -18.09
C ASP A 612 17.52 -10.44 -17.40
N GLU A 613 18.68 -9.82 -17.67
CA GLU A 613 19.07 -8.53 -17.07
C GLU A 613 18.04 -7.42 -17.30
N ARG A 614 17.32 -7.47 -18.43
CA ARG A 614 16.26 -6.49 -18.75
C ARG A 614 15.02 -6.63 -17.86
N ARG A 615 14.75 -7.82 -17.30
CA ARG A 615 13.68 -8.07 -16.31
C ARG A 615 14.29 -8.24 -14.93
N MET A 616 14.15 -9.38 -14.25
CA MET A 616 14.61 -9.50 -12.86
C MET A 616 16.14 -9.51 -12.72
N GLY A 617 16.87 -10.03 -13.71
CA GLY A 617 18.31 -10.25 -13.59
C GLY A 617 18.65 -11.19 -12.42
N SER A 618 19.78 -10.93 -11.75
CA SER A 618 20.21 -11.72 -10.59
C SER A 618 19.44 -11.33 -9.32
N VAL A 619 18.56 -12.24 -8.88
CA VAL A 619 17.78 -12.08 -7.63
C VAL A 619 18.69 -11.93 -6.41
N ALA A 620 19.84 -12.61 -6.37
CA ALA A 620 20.79 -12.48 -5.27
C ALA A 620 21.31 -11.04 -5.13
N LYS A 621 21.70 -10.41 -6.25
CA LYS A 621 22.15 -9.00 -6.27
C LYS A 621 21.05 -8.02 -5.82
N LEU A 622 19.80 -8.29 -6.19
CA LEU A 622 18.67 -7.48 -5.72
C LEU A 622 18.48 -7.59 -4.20
N LEU A 623 18.60 -8.81 -3.65
CA LEU A 623 18.47 -9.04 -2.20
C LEU A 623 19.65 -8.47 -1.39
N GLU A 624 20.84 -8.41 -1.97
CA GLU A 624 21.99 -7.68 -1.39
C GLU A 624 21.72 -6.19 -1.24
N GLN A 625 21.04 -5.57 -2.21
CA GLN A 625 20.64 -4.16 -2.17
C GLN A 625 19.47 -3.89 -1.21
N GLY A 626 18.70 -4.93 -0.85
CA GLY A 626 17.62 -4.88 0.12
C GLY A 626 16.28 -5.41 -0.42
N ASP A 627 15.34 -5.71 0.49
CA ASP A 627 14.01 -6.21 0.12
C ASP A 627 13.26 -5.22 -0.80
N GLU A 628 13.50 -3.92 -0.61
CA GLU A 628 12.86 -2.87 -1.41
C GLU A 628 13.32 -2.85 -2.86
N ALA A 629 14.61 -3.13 -3.12
CA ALA A 629 15.15 -3.17 -4.47
C ALA A 629 14.54 -4.32 -5.28
N TYR A 630 14.37 -5.49 -4.63
CA TYR A 630 13.65 -6.62 -5.23
C TYR A 630 12.19 -6.27 -5.53
N ALA A 631 11.47 -5.68 -4.57
CA ALA A 631 10.07 -5.32 -4.73
C ALA A 631 9.84 -4.28 -5.85
N GLU A 632 10.69 -3.24 -5.92
CA GLU A 632 10.63 -2.23 -6.99
C GLU A 632 10.89 -2.84 -8.37
N ARG A 633 11.85 -3.75 -8.46
CA ARG A 633 12.14 -4.43 -9.74
C ARG A 633 10.95 -5.28 -10.19
N LEU A 634 10.33 -6.00 -9.25
CA LEU A 634 9.13 -6.79 -9.51
C LEU A 634 7.95 -5.89 -9.97
N MET A 635 7.74 -4.76 -9.30
CA MET A 635 6.74 -3.75 -9.68
C MET A 635 6.97 -3.21 -11.09
N GLN A 636 8.22 -2.92 -11.44
CA GLN A 636 8.59 -2.42 -12.76
C GLN A 636 8.30 -3.45 -13.86
N VAL A 637 8.67 -4.71 -13.63
CA VAL A 637 8.43 -5.81 -14.59
C VAL A 637 6.93 -6.07 -14.76
N ALA A 638 6.14 -6.07 -13.68
CA ALA A 638 4.69 -6.20 -13.77
C ALA A 638 4.06 -5.09 -14.62
N ARG A 639 4.55 -3.85 -14.50
CA ARG A 639 4.08 -2.70 -15.29
C ARG A 639 4.42 -2.80 -16.77
N SER A 640 5.62 -3.26 -17.12
CA SER A 640 6.08 -3.28 -18.51
C SER A 640 5.55 -4.47 -19.31
N ASP A 641 5.44 -5.63 -18.67
CA ASP A 641 5.27 -6.90 -19.40
C ASP A 641 3.89 -7.53 -19.16
N TRP A 642 3.29 -7.39 -17.96
CA TRP A 642 1.99 -7.98 -17.63
C TRP A 642 0.81 -7.02 -17.82
N PHE A 643 0.85 -5.83 -17.22
CA PHE A 643 -0.30 -4.89 -17.26
C PHE A 643 -0.58 -4.29 -18.65
N THR A 644 0.33 -4.47 -19.60
CA THR A 644 0.13 -4.09 -21.01
C THR A 644 -0.71 -5.12 -21.79
N HIS A 645 -0.98 -6.29 -21.20
CA HIS A 645 -1.72 -7.37 -21.86
C HIS A 645 -3.22 -7.06 -21.98
N SER A 646 -3.86 -7.63 -23.02
CA SER A 646 -5.29 -7.40 -23.34
C SER A 646 -6.26 -7.90 -22.27
N LEU A 647 -5.87 -8.91 -21.48
CA LEU A 647 -6.65 -9.41 -20.33
C LEU A 647 -6.94 -8.31 -19.30
N PHE A 648 -6.02 -7.36 -19.12
CA PHE A 648 -6.23 -6.22 -18.22
C PHE A 648 -7.04 -5.08 -18.86
N ALA A 649 -7.36 -5.18 -20.15
CA ALA A 649 -8.12 -4.18 -20.92
C ALA A 649 -9.56 -4.65 -21.26
N GLN A 650 -9.98 -5.82 -20.77
CA GLN A 650 -11.34 -6.32 -20.93
C GLN A 650 -12.38 -5.39 -20.26
N PRO A 651 -13.62 -5.34 -20.77
CA PRO A 651 -14.74 -4.69 -20.08
C PRO A 651 -15.00 -5.29 -18.69
N PHE A 652 -15.46 -4.45 -17.75
CA PHE A 652 -15.76 -4.86 -16.37
C PHE A 652 -16.69 -6.07 -16.27
N GLU A 653 -17.78 -6.09 -17.04
CA GLU A 653 -18.79 -7.16 -16.99
C GLU A 653 -18.23 -8.49 -17.46
N GLN A 654 -17.39 -8.45 -18.50
CA GLN A 654 -16.76 -9.66 -19.05
C GLN A 654 -15.76 -10.24 -18.06
N GLU A 655 -14.85 -9.43 -17.53
CA GLU A 655 -13.87 -9.93 -16.56
C GLU A 655 -14.56 -10.43 -15.29
N LEU A 656 -15.55 -9.71 -14.77
CA LEU A 656 -16.26 -10.14 -13.57
C LEU A 656 -16.95 -11.50 -13.76
N LEU A 657 -17.54 -11.73 -14.94
CA LEU A 657 -18.15 -13.01 -15.28
C LEU A 657 -17.11 -14.15 -15.37
N GLU A 658 -15.98 -13.90 -16.04
CA GLU A 658 -14.90 -14.87 -16.16
C GLU A 658 -14.33 -15.21 -14.76
N ARG A 659 -14.12 -14.19 -13.92
CA ARG A 659 -13.64 -14.33 -12.54
C ARG A 659 -14.61 -15.07 -11.64
N ALA A 660 -15.91 -14.75 -11.69
CA ALA A 660 -16.94 -15.44 -10.92
C ALA A 660 -16.99 -16.94 -11.24
N ASN A 661 -16.66 -17.32 -12.48
CA ASN A 661 -16.74 -18.69 -12.97
C ASN A 661 -15.40 -19.46 -12.97
N VAL A 662 -14.27 -18.85 -12.60
CA VAL A 662 -12.94 -19.51 -12.65
C VAL A 662 -12.86 -20.80 -11.81
N THR A 663 -13.56 -20.85 -10.68
CA THR A 663 -13.55 -22.01 -9.77
C THR A 663 -14.60 -23.08 -10.12
N VAL A 664 -15.42 -22.87 -11.17
CA VAL A 664 -16.46 -23.82 -11.57
C VAL A 664 -15.79 -24.95 -12.36
N SER A 665 -15.71 -26.14 -11.76
CA SER A 665 -15.24 -27.32 -12.47
C SER A 665 -16.20 -27.68 -13.59
N TYR A 666 -15.65 -28.19 -14.71
CA TYR A 666 -16.40 -28.61 -15.89
C TYR A 666 -17.52 -29.63 -15.60
N GLU A 667 -17.50 -30.28 -14.43
CA GLU A 667 -18.33 -31.46 -14.18
C GLU A 667 -19.53 -31.25 -13.26
N ASN A 668 -19.63 -30.24 -12.38
CA ASN A 668 -20.71 -30.27 -11.35
C ASN A 668 -21.18 -28.97 -10.65
N ARG A 669 -20.98 -27.76 -11.21
CA ARG A 669 -21.68 -26.55 -10.70
C ARG A 669 -22.29 -25.76 -11.83
N GLN A 670 -23.53 -25.28 -11.64
CA GLN A 670 -24.17 -24.33 -12.55
C GLN A 670 -23.27 -23.09 -12.62
N ALA A 671 -22.66 -22.86 -13.79
CA ALA A 671 -21.92 -21.64 -14.05
C ALA A 671 -22.87 -20.45 -13.94
N LEU A 672 -22.41 -19.37 -13.30
CA LEU A 672 -23.19 -18.15 -13.16
C LEU A 672 -23.45 -17.58 -14.55
N THR A 673 -24.72 -17.42 -14.90
CA THR A 673 -25.10 -16.79 -16.16
C THR A 673 -24.93 -15.27 -16.10
N LYS A 674 -24.80 -14.62 -17.26
CA LYS A 674 -24.77 -13.14 -17.34
C LYS A 674 -25.97 -12.49 -16.65
N GLU A 675 -27.16 -13.05 -16.83
CA GLU A 675 -28.39 -12.50 -16.24
C GLU A 675 -28.42 -12.62 -14.71
N GLU A 676 -27.92 -13.73 -14.15
CA GLU A 676 -27.79 -13.90 -12.70
C GLU A 676 -26.78 -12.92 -12.12
N LEU A 677 -25.61 -12.77 -12.78
CA LEU A 677 -24.61 -11.77 -12.38
C LEU A 677 -25.20 -10.36 -12.34
N TYR A 678 -25.90 -9.95 -13.41
CA TYR A 678 -26.48 -8.60 -13.48
C TYR A 678 -27.57 -8.40 -12.42
N ARG A 679 -28.37 -9.44 -12.14
CA ARG A 679 -29.38 -9.39 -11.08
C ARG A 679 -28.75 -9.22 -9.70
N ASP A 680 -27.71 -9.99 -9.40
CA ASP A 680 -27.03 -9.95 -8.10
C ASP A 680 -26.29 -8.62 -7.91
N LEU A 681 -25.64 -8.10 -8.97
CA LEU A 681 -25.05 -6.75 -8.97
C LEU A 681 -26.09 -5.65 -8.71
N CYS A 682 -27.25 -5.71 -9.38
CA CYS A 682 -28.30 -4.72 -9.15
C CYS A 682 -28.81 -4.78 -7.71
N ARG A 683 -28.98 -5.98 -7.14
CA ARG A 683 -29.35 -6.17 -5.73
C ARG A 683 -28.29 -5.61 -4.78
N ALA A 684 -27.03 -5.93 -4.99
CA ALA A 684 -25.92 -5.41 -4.19
C ALA A 684 -25.86 -3.87 -4.25
N LEU A 685 -26.01 -3.28 -5.43
CA LEU A 685 -26.09 -1.83 -5.60
C LEU A 685 -27.33 -1.23 -4.89
N ASP A 686 -28.47 -1.91 -4.90
CA ASP A 686 -29.69 -1.47 -4.22
C ASP A 686 -29.60 -1.54 -2.70
N GLU A 687 -28.93 -2.56 -2.17
CA GLU A 687 -28.70 -2.74 -0.75
C GLU A 687 -27.67 -1.72 -0.23
N GLU A 688 -26.54 -1.57 -0.91
CA GLU A 688 -25.45 -0.68 -0.48
C GLU A 688 -25.74 0.80 -0.75
N SER A 689 -26.70 1.13 -1.62
CA SER A 689 -27.16 2.52 -1.84
C SER A 689 -28.20 2.97 -0.80
N ALA A 690 -28.28 2.28 0.34
CA ALA A 690 -29.09 2.67 1.47
C ALA A 690 -28.81 4.13 1.86
N VAL A 691 -29.89 4.86 2.14
CA VAL A 691 -29.79 6.31 2.38
C VAL A 691 -29.05 6.56 3.69
N ARG A 692 -28.12 7.52 3.68
CA ARG A 692 -27.26 7.88 4.81
C ARG A 692 -27.99 8.78 5.80
N VAL A 693 -29.10 8.31 6.36
CA VAL A 693 -29.79 8.96 7.47
C VAL A 693 -30.66 7.94 8.19
N ASP A 694 -30.64 7.95 9.53
CA ASP A 694 -31.57 7.15 10.33
C ASP A 694 -32.87 7.94 10.58
N VAL A 695 -33.92 7.54 9.86
CA VAL A 695 -35.24 8.18 9.87
C VAL A 695 -36.27 7.21 10.46
N TYR A 696 -37.04 7.70 11.42
CA TYR A 696 -38.09 6.93 12.04
C TYR A 696 -39.26 6.68 11.08
N ARG A 697 -39.34 5.45 10.56
CA ARG A 697 -40.25 5.06 9.47
C ARG A 697 -41.73 5.31 9.75
N PHE A 698 -42.18 5.35 11.01
CA PHE A 698 -43.61 5.50 11.34
C PHE A 698 -44.14 6.95 11.29
N THR A 699 -43.27 7.97 11.30
CA THR A 699 -43.70 9.38 11.25
C THR A 699 -43.52 10.03 9.87
N HIS A 700 -42.70 9.40 9.02
CA HIS A 700 -42.44 9.83 7.65
C HIS A 700 -43.62 9.51 6.72
N ARG A 701 -44.52 10.49 6.51
CA ARG A 701 -45.74 10.31 5.69
C ARG A 701 -45.52 10.46 4.18
N HIS A 702 -44.50 11.20 3.75
CA HIS A 702 -44.26 11.52 2.34
C HIS A 702 -42.81 11.20 1.94
N ARG A 703 -42.55 9.96 1.53
CA ARG A 703 -41.23 9.49 1.07
C ARG A 703 -41.15 9.53 -0.44
N TYR A 704 -40.33 10.44 -0.98
CA TYR A 704 -40.04 10.51 -2.41
C TYR A 704 -38.61 10.04 -2.69
N GLU A 705 -38.46 9.14 -3.66
CA GLU A 705 -37.16 8.57 -4.03
C GLU A 705 -36.91 8.65 -5.53
N GLU A 706 -35.67 8.95 -5.87
CA GLU A 706 -35.13 8.84 -7.23
C GLU A 706 -33.77 8.12 -7.15
N SER A 707 -33.44 7.32 -8.16
CA SER A 707 -32.14 6.65 -8.28
C SER A 707 -31.49 7.00 -9.61
N TYR A 708 -30.18 7.21 -9.59
CA TYR A 708 -29.38 7.56 -10.77
C TYR A 708 -28.17 6.63 -10.85
N LEU A 709 -28.03 5.95 -11.99
CA LEU A 709 -26.86 5.14 -12.30
C LEU A 709 -25.83 5.97 -13.07
N PHE A 710 -24.55 5.83 -12.71
CA PHE A 710 -23.42 6.45 -13.40
C PHE A 710 -22.57 5.35 -14.03
N GLY A 711 -22.39 5.43 -15.35
CA GLY A 711 -21.54 4.51 -16.11
C GLY A 711 -21.87 4.58 -17.60
N ASP A 712 -21.31 3.66 -18.39
CA ASP A 712 -21.52 3.66 -19.83
C ASP A 712 -22.95 3.24 -20.19
N ALA A 713 -23.77 4.18 -20.68
CA ALA A 713 -25.15 3.87 -21.10
C ALA A 713 -25.24 2.74 -22.14
N ASP A 714 -24.18 2.47 -22.91
CA ASP A 714 -24.13 1.38 -23.89
C ASP A 714 -23.77 0.01 -23.26
N SER A 715 -23.34 -0.01 -21.99
CA SER A 715 -23.06 -1.24 -21.23
C SER A 715 -24.28 -2.18 -21.18
N GLU A 716 -24.01 -3.49 -21.28
CA GLU A 716 -25.04 -4.52 -21.11
C GLU A 716 -25.69 -4.46 -19.72
N LEU A 717 -24.90 -4.18 -18.67
CA LEU A 717 -25.38 -4.10 -17.28
C LEU A 717 -26.34 -2.91 -17.09
N LEU A 718 -25.99 -1.74 -17.63
CA LEU A 718 -26.84 -0.54 -17.53
C LEU A 718 -28.14 -0.69 -18.31
N ARG A 719 -28.10 -1.30 -19.50
CA ARG A 719 -29.32 -1.64 -20.25
C ARG A 719 -30.21 -2.63 -19.50
N TYR A 720 -29.61 -3.64 -18.86
CA TYR A 720 -30.35 -4.59 -18.00
C TYR A 720 -30.98 -3.90 -16.79
N ALA A 721 -30.22 -3.05 -16.09
CA ALA A 721 -30.68 -2.33 -14.92
C ALA A 721 -31.81 -1.34 -15.25
N LEU A 722 -31.73 -0.64 -16.38
CA LEU A 722 -32.79 0.25 -16.85
C LEU A 722 -34.06 -0.51 -17.23
N ALA A 723 -33.94 -1.60 -17.99
CA ALA A 723 -35.09 -2.43 -18.37
C ALA A 723 -35.77 -3.08 -17.14
N SER A 724 -34.99 -3.50 -16.15
CA SER A 724 -35.51 -4.02 -14.88
C SER A 724 -36.11 -2.91 -14.01
N GLY A 725 -35.52 -1.71 -14.05
CA GLY A 725 -35.96 -0.55 -13.30
C GLY A 725 -37.24 0.10 -13.82
N GLU A 726 -37.57 -0.05 -15.11
CA GLU A 726 -38.88 0.35 -15.65
C GLU A 726 -40.06 -0.37 -14.97
N GLN A 727 -39.81 -1.53 -14.35
CA GLN A 727 -40.81 -2.28 -13.58
C GLN A 727 -40.89 -1.86 -12.10
N ALA A 728 -39.95 -1.03 -11.62
CA ALA A 728 -39.90 -0.57 -10.24
C ALA A 728 -40.76 0.70 -10.03
N GLN A 729 -41.26 0.90 -8.81
CA GLN A 729 -42.07 2.08 -8.45
C GLN A 729 -41.26 3.38 -8.36
N THR A 730 -39.92 3.30 -8.34
CA THR A 730 -39.01 4.43 -8.10
C THR A 730 -38.40 4.90 -9.41
N LYS A 731 -38.32 6.22 -9.63
CA LYS A 731 -37.71 6.78 -10.85
C LYS A 731 -36.23 6.37 -10.94
N LEU A 732 -35.87 5.69 -12.02
CA LEU A 732 -34.49 5.34 -12.36
C LEU A 732 -34.04 6.17 -13.56
N GLY A 733 -32.92 6.88 -13.40
CA GLY A 733 -32.22 7.60 -14.47
C GLY A 733 -30.82 7.04 -14.72
N CYS A 734 -30.28 7.32 -15.90
CA CYS A 734 -28.90 6.96 -16.28
C CYS A 734 -28.11 8.19 -16.69
N MET A 735 -26.95 8.36 -16.08
CA MET A 735 -25.96 9.39 -16.40
C MET A 735 -24.81 8.71 -17.12
N HIS A 736 -24.59 9.07 -18.39
CA HIS A 736 -23.56 8.43 -19.20
C HIS A 736 -22.19 8.99 -18.81
N GLU A 737 -21.33 8.11 -18.33
CA GLU A 737 -19.89 8.36 -18.13
C GLU A 737 -19.11 7.26 -18.85
N GLN A 738 -18.10 7.61 -19.65
CA GLN A 738 -17.24 6.61 -20.28
C GLN A 738 -16.31 6.00 -19.23
N ARG A 739 -16.81 4.96 -18.55
CA ARG A 739 -16.08 4.20 -17.54
C ARG A 739 -16.11 2.73 -17.92
N ARG A 740 -14.93 2.11 -17.97
CA ARG A 740 -14.80 0.66 -18.19
C ARG A 740 -14.60 -0.10 -16.89
N SER A 741 -14.35 0.58 -15.78
CA SER A 741 -14.03 0.02 -14.47
C SER A 741 -15.21 -0.25 -13.55
N GLY A 742 -16.45 0.15 -13.90
CA GLY A 742 -17.63 -0.18 -13.08
C GLY A 742 -18.84 0.74 -13.21
N VAL A 743 -19.78 0.56 -12.29
CA VAL A 743 -21.05 1.31 -12.20
C VAL A 743 -21.24 1.85 -10.78
N GLU A 744 -21.75 3.08 -10.68
CA GLU A 744 -22.16 3.68 -9.40
C GLU A 744 -23.68 3.92 -9.38
N LYS A 745 -24.30 3.79 -8.21
CA LYS A 745 -25.72 4.07 -8.00
C LYS A 745 -25.88 5.10 -6.89
N LEU A 746 -26.45 6.26 -7.22
CA LEU A 746 -26.86 7.26 -6.24
C LEU A 746 -28.37 7.17 -6.03
N ARG A 747 -28.79 6.90 -4.80
CA ARG A 747 -30.19 6.99 -4.37
C ARG A 747 -30.39 8.30 -3.64
N ILE A 748 -31.39 9.08 -4.03
CA ILE A 748 -31.77 10.33 -3.39
C ILE A 748 -33.16 10.13 -2.79
N MET A 749 -33.31 10.48 -1.52
CA MET A 749 -34.56 10.38 -0.78
C MET A 749 -34.90 11.73 -0.17
N GLY A 750 -36.15 12.16 -0.28
CA GLY A 750 -36.61 13.40 0.33
C GLY A 750 -38.03 13.30 0.89
N GLY A 751 -38.40 14.30 1.68
CA GLY A 751 -39.75 14.46 2.23
C GLY A 751 -39.90 14.15 3.72
N PHE A 752 -38.79 13.97 4.44
CA PHE A 752 -38.79 13.85 5.90
C PHE A 752 -38.55 15.19 6.60
N ARG A 753 -38.97 15.30 7.86
CA ARG A 753 -38.85 16.49 8.71
C ARG A 753 -37.81 16.26 9.80
N ARG A 754 -37.45 17.30 10.58
CA ARG A 754 -36.50 17.11 11.70
C ARG A 754 -37.06 16.15 12.75
N GLU A 755 -38.37 16.12 12.95
CA GLU A 755 -39.04 15.26 13.94
C GLU A 755 -38.93 13.77 13.56
N ASP A 756 -38.64 13.47 12.30
CA ASP A 756 -38.40 12.11 11.82
C ASP A 756 -36.97 11.64 12.05
N LEU A 757 -36.02 12.56 12.30
CA LEU A 757 -34.60 12.23 12.50
C LEU A 757 -34.36 11.60 13.88
N MET A 758 -33.68 10.45 13.91
CA MET A 758 -33.31 9.81 15.17
C MET A 758 -32.31 10.65 15.98
N VAL A 759 -31.38 11.35 15.29
CA VAL A 759 -30.46 12.33 15.91
C VAL A 759 -31.20 13.39 16.70
N TYR A 760 -32.28 13.95 16.14
CA TYR A 760 -33.07 14.97 16.80
C TYR A 760 -33.81 14.41 18.02
N ARG A 761 -34.43 13.24 17.88
CA ARG A 761 -35.16 12.58 18.98
C ARG A 761 -34.24 12.21 20.14
N GLY A 762 -33.06 11.65 19.84
CA GLY A 762 -32.06 11.30 20.83
C GLY A 762 -31.44 12.52 21.50
N GLY A 763 -31.20 13.60 20.73
CA GLY A 763 -30.58 14.83 21.20
C GLY A 763 -31.50 15.75 22.01
N ARG A 764 -32.82 15.68 21.78
CA ARG A 764 -33.80 16.63 22.34
C ARG A 764 -33.74 16.74 23.87
N ARG A 765 -33.63 15.61 24.56
CA ARG A 765 -33.54 15.58 26.03
C ARG A 765 -32.28 16.30 26.52
N PHE A 766 -31.16 16.14 25.84
CA PHE A 766 -29.92 16.84 26.18
C PHE A 766 -30.09 18.33 25.95
N TYR A 767 -30.57 18.74 24.78
CA TYR A 767 -30.84 20.14 24.45
C TYR A 767 -31.68 20.85 25.52
N GLU A 768 -32.82 20.27 25.91
CA GLU A 768 -33.70 20.80 26.96
C GLU A 768 -32.98 20.90 28.32
N THR A 769 -32.18 19.89 28.68
CA THR A 769 -31.39 19.87 29.93
C THR A 769 -30.31 20.96 29.94
N TYR A 770 -29.63 21.19 28.81
CA TYR A 770 -28.61 22.24 28.70
C TYR A 770 -29.23 23.64 28.79
N LEU A 771 -30.40 23.86 28.19
CA LEU A 771 -31.15 25.13 28.35
C LEU A 771 -31.51 25.38 29.82
N GLN A 772 -32.00 24.37 30.53
CA GLN A 772 -32.31 24.48 31.97
C GLN A 772 -31.07 24.83 32.82
N ASN A 773 -29.88 24.39 32.39
CA ASN A 773 -28.61 24.71 33.04
C ASN A 773 -28.00 26.05 32.58
N GLY A 774 -28.76 26.89 31.85
CA GLY A 774 -28.37 28.24 31.49
C GLY A 774 -27.53 28.36 30.20
N TYR A 775 -27.46 27.32 29.37
CA TYR A 775 -26.81 27.41 28.06
C TYR A 775 -27.69 28.19 27.08
N ARG A 776 -27.05 28.98 26.21
CA ARG A 776 -27.70 29.78 25.16
C ARG A 776 -27.13 29.42 23.80
N PHE A 777 -27.87 28.60 23.08
CA PHE A 777 -27.46 28.14 21.74
C PHE A 777 -27.89 29.09 20.63
N HIS A 778 -29.03 29.75 20.78
CA HIS A 778 -29.62 30.58 19.73
C HIS A 778 -29.25 32.06 19.89
N ARG A 779 -29.14 32.76 18.76
CA ARG A 779 -29.07 34.22 18.74
C ARG A 779 -30.39 34.84 19.27
N PRO A 780 -30.37 36.05 19.86
CA PRO A 780 -31.58 36.70 20.34
C PRO A 780 -32.66 36.81 19.25
N GLY A 781 -33.90 36.45 19.59
CA GLY A 781 -35.03 36.43 18.66
C GLY A 781 -35.06 35.23 17.71
N TRP A 782 -34.15 34.26 17.88
CA TRP A 782 -34.14 32.95 17.20
C TRP A 782 -34.39 31.77 18.14
N GLU A 783 -34.83 32.05 19.36
CA GLU A 783 -35.27 31.05 20.31
C GLU A 783 -36.43 30.22 19.75
N ALA A 784 -36.43 28.92 20.05
CA ALA A 784 -37.54 28.05 19.69
C ALA A 784 -38.79 28.53 20.43
N SER A 785 -39.80 28.99 19.69
CA SER A 785 -41.14 29.17 20.26
C SER A 785 -41.62 27.83 20.77
N GLU A 786 -42.01 27.74 22.05
CA GLU A 786 -42.73 26.58 22.56
C GLU A 786 -43.91 26.32 21.61
N PRO A 787 -44.15 25.07 21.18
CA PRO A 787 -45.43 24.76 20.59
C PRO A 787 -46.47 25.12 21.64
N GLU A 788 -47.36 26.06 21.33
CA GLU A 788 -48.58 26.28 22.11
C GLU A 788 -49.14 24.91 22.45
N ALA A 789 -49.11 24.56 23.74
CA ALA A 789 -49.80 23.39 24.24
C ALA A 789 -51.23 23.55 23.71
N ALA A 790 -51.59 22.68 22.77
CA ALA A 790 -52.93 22.64 22.21
C ALA A 790 -53.89 22.72 23.39
N SER A 791 -54.61 23.85 23.47
CA SER A 791 -55.60 24.13 24.49
C SER A 791 -56.71 23.10 24.33
N GLY A 792 -56.49 21.93 24.92
CA GLY A 792 -57.51 20.92 25.19
C GLY A 792 -58.40 21.41 26.32
N ALA A 793 -59.17 22.47 26.05
CA ALA A 793 -60.20 22.97 26.93
C ALA A 793 -61.14 23.90 26.14
N ASP A 794 -61.75 23.41 25.05
CA ASP A 794 -62.99 23.97 24.48
C ASP A 794 -63.58 23.02 23.43
N ALA A 795 -63.94 21.81 23.86
CA ALA A 795 -64.81 20.91 23.09
C ALA A 795 -65.58 19.97 24.03
N LYS A 796 -66.13 20.53 25.10
CA LYS A 796 -67.03 19.80 26.01
C LYS A 796 -68.21 20.67 26.43
N GLU A 797 -68.89 21.28 25.46
CA GLU A 797 -70.28 21.74 25.60
C GLU A 797 -70.85 22.09 24.22
N ARG A 798 -72.11 21.70 23.98
CA ARG A 798 -72.86 21.61 22.70
C ARG A 798 -72.62 20.26 21.99
N GLY A 799 -73.44 19.23 22.13
CA GLY A 799 -74.88 19.21 22.36
C GLY A 799 -75.59 18.85 21.06
N ASP A 800 -76.04 17.60 20.99
CA ASP A 800 -77.22 17.07 20.32
C ASP A 800 -77.45 17.21 18.80
N SER A 801 -77.72 16.02 18.24
CA SER A 801 -78.80 15.71 17.27
C SER A 801 -78.66 16.14 15.81
N ARG A 802 -78.18 15.23 14.95
CA ARG A 802 -79.00 14.39 14.03
C ARG A 802 -78.11 13.66 13.03
#